data_AF-A0A7V3BPY1-F1
#
_entry.id   AF-A0A7V3BPY1-F1
#
_cell.length_a   1.000
_cell.length_b   1.000
_cell.length_c   1.000
_cell.angle_alpha   90.00
_cell.angle_beta   90.00
_cell.angle_gamma   90.00
#
_symmetry.space_group_name_H-M   'P 1'
#
loop_
_entity.id
_entity.type
_entity.pdbx_description
1 polymer ?
#
loop_
_entity_poly.entity_id
_entity_poly.type
_entity_poly.pdbx_seq_one_letter_code
_entity_poly.pdbx_strand_id
1 'polypeptide(L)'
;MTTVYVFPGQGSQRKGMGAHLFDAFPELTALADDILGYSIKDLCLNDPQNQLRDTRYTQPALFVVNALTYLDKLRQNPVTPAYVAGHSLGEYNALFAAGVFDFATGVQLVRKRGELMSRAPDGAMAAVLNCDESTVQQILRDHHLEGIDVANYNAPSQLVLAGLRDDIHMAQSLFGFDDVKYIVLNVSAAFHSRYMRPAMEEFGRFLQDFTFTPPQIPVISNVHARPYRPEEITTNLTEQIIRPVRWTDSIRYLMGQGVQSFEELGPGNVLTRLIAEIQRTAPPLVVEDEPPRDHASQPHRGFVATPAARHEEDIRSASGRHWPKITPERLGSEEFKRDYGLRYAYVAGAMYKGIASKDMVVRMGKAGFLGFYGTGGVSLSEIEQNIRAIQEQLKNGEPYGMNLLWNPVRPGAEMETVDLFLRYGIRNVEASAYMQITPALVKYRLSGLRRDAQGKPIIANRILAKVSRPEVAQLFLSPAPERIVKQLVDQHEISAEQAECSHMVPMADDLCVEADSGGHTDMGVAAVLIPTIIRLRDSMQQQHQYARQVRVGAAGGIGTPEAAACAFLLGADFILTGSINQCTAEAGMSEAVKDMLQDLNVQDTDYAPAGDMFELGAKVQVMKKGVFFPARANKLYHLWREHDSLASIDAKTAKHLQEKYFRRSFEEVYAETRDHYLKSVPGEIERADRNPKHKMALVFRWYFIHTMNLALAGNLERRVDFQVHCGPALGAFNQWVKGTALEDWRRRHADQIGEKLMQEAADHLNRRFDIFYAPYLGGTD
;
A
#
# COMPACT_ATOMS: atom_id res chain seq x y z
N MET A 1 -21.24 -16.96 22.73
CA MET A 1 -20.67 -17.03 21.37
C MET A 1 -21.41 -16.01 20.52
N THR A 2 -20.68 -15.15 19.84
CA THR A 2 -21.24 -14.11 18.97
C THR A 2 -21.58 -14.75 17.62
N THR A 3 -22.86 -15.00 17.36
CA THR A 3 -23.34 -15.63 16.12
C THR A 3 -23.65 -14.56 15.06
N VAL A 4 -23.22 -14.81 13.83
CA VAL A 4 -23.54 -13.99 12.65
C VAL A 4 -24.36 -14.81 11.68
N TYR A 5 -25.44 -14.22 11.16
CA TYR A 5 -26.20 -14.82 10.07
C TYR A 5 -25.68 -14.33 8.72
N VAL A 6 -25.41 -15.26 7.81
CA VAL A 6 -24.95 -14.95 6.46
C VAL A 6 -25.93 -15.46 5.41
N PHE A 7 -26.18 -14.65 4.39
CA PHE A 7 -27.17 -14.97 3.35
C PHE A 7 -26.49 -15.21 1.99
N PRO A 8 -26.69 -16.39 1.36
CA PRO A 8 -26.08 -16.70 0.08
C PRO A 8 -26.71 -15.92 -1.08
N GLY A 9 -25.88 -15.58 -2.07
CA GLY A 9 -26.30 -14.95 -3.31
C GLY A 9 -26.48 -15.95 -4.46
N GLN A 10 -26.49 -15.41 -5.69
CA GLN A 10 -26.59 -16.19 -6.92
C GLN A 10 -25.43 -17.20 -7.04
N GLY A 11 -25.77 -18.43 -7.48
CA GLY A 11 -24.89 -19.61 -7.46
C GLY A 11 -25.34 -20.68 -6.45
N SER A 12 -26.21 -20.32 -5.51
CA SER A 12 -26.75 -21.22 -4.48
C SER A 12 -28.13 -21.82 -4.81
N GLN A 13 -28.81 -21.27 -5.83
CA GLN A 13 -30.14 -21.70 -6.23
C GLN A 13 -30.12 -23.14 -6.74
N ARG A 14 -31.17 -23.89 -6.40
CA ARG A 14 -31.42 -25.22 -6.94
C ARG A 14 -32.91 -25.51 -6.96
N LYS A 15 -33.34 -26.31 -7.93
CA LYS A 15 -34.69 -26.86 -7.94
C LYS A 15 -34.95 -27.64 -6.64
N GLY A 16 -36.14 -27.44 -6.05
CA GLY A 16 -36.54 -28.01 -4.77
C GLY A 16 -36.11 -27.20 -3.54
N MET A 17 -35.48 -26.03 -3.71
CA MET A 17 -35.16 -25.17 -2.57
C MET A 17 -36.42 -24.59 -1.91
N GLY A 18 -36.40 -24.42 -0.59
CA GLY A 18 -37.51 -23.82 0.16
C GLY A 18 -38.78 -24.68 0.27
N ALA A 19 -38.73 -25.98 -0.06
CA ALA A 19 -39.89 -26.88 -0.14
C ALA A 19 -40.91 -26.74 1.00
N HIS A 20 -40.47 -26.82 2.27
CA HIS A 20 -41.36 -26.71 3.42
C HIS A 20 -41.69 -25.25 3.80
N LEU A 21 -40.89 -24.28 3.35
CA LEU A 21 -41.01 -22.87 3.75
C LEU A 21 -42.22 -22.20 3.11
N PHE A 22 -42.50 -22.49 1.84
CA PHE A 22 -43.64 -21.87 1.15
C PHE A 22 -44.98 -22.21 1.83
N ASP A 23 -45.13 -23.45 2.29
CA ASP A 23 -46.32 -23.90 3.01
C ASP A 23 -46.36 -23.43 4.48
N ALA A 24 -45.20 -23.18 5.08
CA ALA A 24 -45.09 -22.60 6.42
C ALA A 24 -45.36 -21.07 6.45
N PHE A 25 -45.27 -20.41 5.30
CA PHE A 25 -45.48 -18.97 5.12
C PHE A 25 -46.37 -18.67 3.89
N PRO A 26 -47.64 -19.14 3.90
CA PRO A 26 -48.51 -19.06 2.73
C PRO A 26 -48.85 -17.61 2.34
N GLU A 27 -49.01 -16.72 3.32
CA GLU A 27 -49.32 -15.30 3.07
C GLU A 27 -48.17 -14.55 2.40
N LEU A 28 -46.93 -14.76 2.87
CA LEU A 28 -45.74 -14.15 2.26
C LEU A 28 -45.45 -14.75 0.88
N THR A 29 -45.75 -16.04 0.70
CA THR A 29 -45.64 -16.69 -0.61
C THR A 29 -46.63 -16.09 -1.60
N ALA A 30 -47.91 -15.92 -1.21
CA ALA A 30 -48.91 -15.27 -2.04
C ALA A 30 -48.55 -13.80 -2.35
N LEU A 31 -48.04 -13.07 -1.37
CA LEU A 31 -47.58 -11.68 -1.56
C LEU A 31 -46.41 -11.59 -2.55
N ALA A 32 -45.45 -12.52 -2.48
CA ALA A 32 -44.39 -12.60 -3.47
C ALA A 32 -44.95 -12.91 -4.87
N ASP A 33 -45.90 -13.84 -4.98
CA ASP A 33 -46.55 -14.20 -6.24
C ASP A 33 -47.27 -12.99 -6.87
N ASP A 34 -48.00 -12.22 -6.06
CA ASP A 34 -48.70 -11.00 -6.50
C ASP A 34 -47.72 -9.94 -7.02
N ILE A 35 -46.59 -9.74 -6.33
CA ILE A 35 -45.56 -8.76 -6.73
C ILE A 35 -44.81 -9.22 -7.99
N LEU A 36 -44.56 -10.52 -8.13
CA LEU A 36 -43.76 -11.08 -9.22
C LEU A 36 -44.58 -11.37 -10.47
N GLY A 37 -45.88 -11.64 -10.32
CA GLY A 37 -46.79 -12.01 -11.40
C GLY A 37 -46.69 -13.48 -11.83
N TYR A 38 -46.03 -14.33 -11.03
CA TYR A 38 -45.89 -15.78 -11.25
C TYR A 38 -45.68 -16.49 -9.92
N SER A 39 -45.91 -17.81 -9.88
CA SER A 39 -45.73 -18.56 -8.63
C SER A 39 -44.26 -18.80 -8.29
N ILE A 40 -43.78 -18.18 -7.21
CA ILE A 40 -42.43 -18.35 -6.68
C ILE A 40 -42.21 -19.77 -6.17
N LYS A 41 -43.25 -20.37 -5.59
CA LYS A 41 -43.23 -21.77 -5.14
C LYS A 41 -43.02 -22.71 -6.32
N ASP A 42 -43.81 -22.58 -7.38
CA ASP A 42 -43.69 -23.45 -8.55
C ASP A 42 -42.34 -23.28 -9.27
N LEU A 43 -41.86 -22.03 -9.39
CA LEU A 43 -40.52 -21.74 -9.91
C LEU A 43 -39.42 -22.42 -9.09
N CYS A 44 -39.46 -22.34 -7.76
CA CYS A 44 -38.41 -22.91 -6.90
C CYS A 44 -38.46 -24.44 -6.82
N LEU A 45 -39.66 -25.04 -6.80
CA LEU A 45 -39.82 -26.48 -6.59
C LEU A 45 -39.80 -27.29 -7.89
N ASN A 46 -40.45 -26.77 -8.93
CA ASN A 46 -40.67 -27.49 -10.17
C ASN A 46 -39.87 -26.92 -11.34
N ASP A 47 -39.62 -25.61 -11.35
CA ASP A 47 -38.92 -24.88 -12.42
C ASP A 47 -39.36 -25.33 -13.83
N PRO A 48 -40.68 -25.33 -14.13
CA PRO A 48 -41.22 -26.00 -15.32
C PRO A 48 -40.72 -25.40 -16.64
N GLN A 49 -40.31 -24.13 -16.61
CA GLN A 49 -39.79 -23.39 -17.77
C GLN A 49 -38.25 -23.28 -17.77
N ASN A 50 -37.56 -23.94 -16.82
CA ASN A 50 -36.10 -23.87 -16.64
C ASN A 50 -35.59 -22.41 -16.53
N GLN A 51 -36.38 -21.57 -15.86
CA GLN A 51 -36.15 -20.13 -15.70
C GLN A 51 -35.30 -19.81 -14.47
N LEU A 52 -35.15 -20.74 -13.53
CA LEU A 52 -34.40 -20.50 -12.29
C LEU A 52 -32.91 -20.17 -12.54
N ARG A 53 -32.39 -20.38 -13.76
CA ARG A 53 -31.03 -19.98 -14.19
C ARG A 53 -30.95 -18.55 -14.72
N ASP A 54 -32.08 -17.94 -15.07
CA ASP A 54 -32.14 -16.57 -15.55
C ASP A 54 -32.15 -15.61 -14.36
N THR A 55 -31.22 -14.65 -14.35
CA THR A 55 -30.99 -13.70 -13.25
C THR A 55 -32.26 -12.94 -12.84
N ARG A 56 -33.18 -12.70 -13.78
CA ARG A 56 -34.49 -12.05 -13.51
C ARG A 56 -35.35 -12.83 -12.52
N TYR A 57 -35.25 -14.15 -12.57
CA TYR A 57 -36.00 -15.09 -11.74
C TYR A 57 -35.17 -15.59 -10.57
N THR A 58 -33.86 -15.80 -10.77
CA THR A 58 -32.94 -16.27 -9.73
C THR A 58 -32.89 -15.31 -8.54
N GLN A 59 -32.83 -13.99 -8.78
CA GLN A 59 -32.69 -13.03 -7.69
C GLN A 59 -33.92 -12.98 -6.77
N PRO A 60 -35.16 -12.84 -7.28
CA PRO A 60 -36.35 -12.96 -6.44
C PRO A 60 -36.47 -14.31 -5.74
N ALA A 61 -36.19 -15.42 -6.44
CA ALA A 61 -36.30 -16.76 -5.87
C ALA A 61 -35.38 -16.96 -4.65
N LEU A 62 -34.11 -16.54 -4.77
CA LEU A 62 -33.16 -16.61 -3.67
C LEU A 62 -33.52 -15.67 -2.53
N PHE A 63 -33.92 -14.43 -2.82
CA PHE A 63 -34.34 -13.50 -1.77
C PHE A 63 -35.51 -14.06 -0.95
N VAL A 64 -36.55 -14.55 -1.62
CA VAL A 64 -37.74 -15.11 -0.94
C VAL A 64 -37.34 -16.31 -0.09
N VAL A 65 -36.60 -17.28 -0.64
CA VAL A 65 -36.21 -18.48 0.12
C VAL A 65 -35.31 -18.15 1.31
N ASN A 66 -34.34 -17.26 1.14
CA ASN A 66 -33.47 -16.80 2.22
C ASN A 66 -34.27 -16.07 3.32
N ALA A 67 -35.20 -15.19 2.93
CA ALA A 67 -36.05 -14.45 3.86
C ALA A 67 -36.96 -15.40 4.66
N LEU A 68 -37.61 -16.36 3.99
CA LEU A 68 -38.44 -17.36 4.67
C LEU A 68 -37.60 -18.27 5.59
N THR A 69 -36.38 -18.62 5.19
CA THR A 69 -35.45 -19.40 6.02
C THR A 69 -35.09 -18.63 7.30
N TYR A 70 -34.83 -17.32 7.19
CA TYR A 70 -34.59 -16.46 8.35
C TYR A 70 -35.82 -16.36 9.26
N LEU A 71 -37.00 -16.16 8.70
CA LEU A 71 -38.23 -16.10 9.49
C LEU A 71 -38.52 -17.43 10.20
N ASP A 72 -38.29 -18.56 9.53
CA ASP A 72 -38.41 -19.89 10.13
C ASP A 72 -37.41 -20.10 11.26
N LYS A 73 -36.16 -19.67 11.05
CA LYS A 73 -35.12 -19.67 12.07
C LYS A 73 -35.54 -18.87 13.31
N LEU A 74 -36.09 -17.67 13.13
CA LEU A 74 -36.59 -16.84 14.24
C LEU A 74 -37.76 -17.50 14.98
N ARG A 75 -38.68 -18.19 14.28
CA ARG A 75 -39.77 -18.94 14.92
C ARG A 75 -39.25 -20.06 15.81
N GLN A 76 -38.19 -20.75 15.38
CA GLN A 76 -37.59 -21.87 16.11
C GLN A 76 -36.67 -21.43 17.24
N ASN A 77 -35.89 -20.36 17.02
CA ASN A 77 -34.93 -19.83 17.97
C ASN A 77 -34.79 -18.31 17.83
N PRO A 78 -35.47 -17.51 18.68
CA PRO A 78 -35.49 -16.05 18.58
C PRO A 78 -34.23 -15.42 19.19
N VAL A 79 -33.05 -15.81 18.69
CA VAL A 79 -31.78 -15.19 19.05
C VAL A 79 -31.43 -14.15 18.01
N THR A 80 -31.27 -12.90 18.46
CA THR A 80 -30.77 -11.82 17.61
C THR A 80 -29.29 -12.04 17.32
N PRO A 81 -28.86 -12.16 16.05
CA PRO A 81 -27.44 -12.25 15.71
C PRO A 81 -26.74 -10.92 15.99
N ALA A 82 -25.44 -10.96 16.26
CA ALA A 82 -24.67 -9.75 16.52
C ALA A 82 -24.40 -8.93 15.25
N TYR A 83 -24.29 -9.62 14.12
CA TYR A 83 -24.17 -9.03 12.79
C TYR A 83 -24.97 -9.87 11.79
N VAL A 84 -25.32 -9.24 10.68
CA VAL A 84 -25.81 -9.94 9.49
C VAL A 84 -24.97 -9.51 8.28
N ALA A 85 -24.74 -10.44 7.37
CA ALA A 85 -24.04 -10.15 6.12
C ALA A 85 -24.65 -10.97 5.00
N GLY A 86 -24.46 -10.57 3.76
CA GLY A 86 -24.91 -11.39 2.64
C GLY A 86 -24.05 -11.16 1.41
N HIS A 87 -23.89 -12.20 0.61
CA HIS A 87 -23.02 -12.16 -0.56
C HIS A 87 -23.81 -11.67 -1.78
N SER A 88 -23.41 -10.54 -2.36
CA SER A 88 -24.12 -9.91 -3.49
C SER A 88 -25.61 -9.73 -3.19
N LEU A 89 -26.49 -10.45 -3.90
CA LEU A 89 -27.93 -10.48 -3.64
C LEU A 89 -28.29 -10.75 -2.17
N GLY A 90 -27.54 -11.61 -1.48
CA GLY A 90 -27.80 -11.93 -0.08
C GLY A 90 -27.75 -10.70 0.84
N GLU A 91 -27.10 -9.61 0.44
CA GLU A 91 -27.10 -8.35 1.20
C GLU A 91 -28.51 -7.80 1.39
N TYR A 92 -29.41 -7.99 0.43
CA TYR A 92 -30.81 -7.58 0.55
C TYR A 92 -31.52 -8.38 1.64
N ASN A 93 -31.18 -9.67 1.81
CA ASN A 93 -31.68 -10.47 2.92
C ASN A 93 -31.10 -10.02 4.26
N ALA A 94 -29.84 -9.60 4.29
CA ALA A 94 -29.22 -9.05 5.51
C ALA A 94 -29.90 -7.72 5.92
N LEU A 95 -30.18 -6.84 4.96
CA LEU A 95 -30.92 -5.59 5.19
C LEU A 95 -32.36 -5.85 5.65
N PHE A 96 -33.05 -6.83 5.04
CA PHE A 96 -34.38 -7.29 5.49
C PHE A 96 -34.32 -7.82 6.94
N ALA A 97 -33.36 -8.68 7.25
CA ALA A 97 -33.17 -9.24 8.60
C ALA A 97 -32.85 -8.15 9.65
N ALA A 98 -32.18 -7.07 9.24
CA ALA A 98 -31.92 -5.91 10.08
C ALA A 98 -33.09 -4.90 10.14
N GLY A 99 -34.22 -5.19 9.49
CA GLY A 99 -35.41 -4.33 9.55
C GLY A 99 -35.31 -3.05 8.73
N VAL A 100 -34.43 -2.99 7.73
CA VAL A 100 -34.26 -1.81 6.86
C VAL A 100 -35.47 -1.58 5.96
N PHE A 101 -36.09 -2.66 5.51
CA PHE A 101 -37.33 -2.66 4.72
C PHE A 101 -38.12 -3.94 4.99
N ASP A 102 -39.41 -3.92 4.63
CA ASP A 102 -40.30 -5.08 4.77
C ASP A 102 -40.13 -6.11 3.64
N PHE A 103 -40.79 -7.26 3.78
CA PHE A 103 -40.67 -8.36 2.81
C PHE A 103 -41.13 -7.93 1.40
N ALA A 104 -42.26 -7.20 1.30
CA ALA A 104 -42.82 -6.75 0.03
C ALA A 104 -41.83 -5.84 -0.72
N THR A 105 -41.28 -4.85 -0.02
CA THR A 105 -40.26 -3.94 -0.53
C THR A 105 -39.05 -4.73 -1.00
N GLY A 106 -38.56 -5.67 -0.17
CA GLY A 106 -37.44 -6.53 -0.54
C GLY A 106 -37.66 -7.29 -1.84
N VAL A 107 -38.85 -7.89 -2.04
CA VAL A 107 -39.23 -8.57 -3.30
C VAL A 107 -39.25 -7.60 -4.48
N GLN A 108 -39.80 -6.40 -4.33
CA GLN A 108 -39.82 -5.38 -5.39
C GLN A 108 -38.41 -4.94 -5.79
N LEU A 109 -37.54 -4.71 -4.80
CA LEU A 109 -36.15 -4.31 -5.03
C LEU A 109 -35.37 -5.37 -5.79
N VAL A 110 -35.41 -6.64 -5.36
CA VAL A 110 -34.66 -7.71 -6.03
C VAL A 110 -35.25 -8.11 -7.37
N ARG A 111 -36.57 -7.94 -7.57
CA ARG A 111 -37.22 -8.05 -8.88
C ARG A 111 -36.64 -7.01 -9.84
N LYS A 112 -36.61 -5.74 -9.43
CA LYS A 112 -36.07 -4.66 -10.27
C LYS A 112 -34.58 -4.85 -10.51
N ARG A 113 -33.80 -5.19 -9.47
CA ARG A 113 -32.37 -5.46 -9.60
C ARG A 113 -32.07 -6.61 -10.56
N GLY A 114 -32.77 -7.74 -10.41
CA GLY A 114 -32.64 -8.90 -11.29
C GLY A 114 -33.00 -8.58 -12.74
N GLU A 115 -34.09 -7.82 -12.95
CA GLU A 115 -34.47 -7.29 -14.25
C GLU A 115 -33.33 -6.46 -14.87
N LEU A 116 -32.85 -5.44 -14.18
CA LEU A 116 -31.85 -4.52 -14.71
C LEU A 116 -30.50 -5.20 -14.99
N MET A 117 -30.03 -6.03 -14.07
CA MET A 117 -28.77 -6.74 -14.23
C MET A 117 -28.81 -7.75 -15.38
N SER A 118 -29.98 -8.35 -15.64
CA SER A 118 -30.13 -9.28 -16.77
C SER A 118 -30.07 -8.63 -18.16
N ARG A 119 -30.34 -7.32 -18.25
CA ARG A 119 -30.41 -6.59 -19.53
C ARG A 119 -29.04 -6.25 -20.10
N ALA A 120 -27.98 -6.34 -19.31
CA ALA A 120 -26.64 -5.98 -19.76
C ALA A 120 -26.15 -6.96 -20.84
N PRO A 121 -25.90 -6.49 -22.09
CA PRO A 121 -25.48 -7.36 -23.16
C PRO A 121 -23.99 -7.71 -23.06
N ASP A 122 -23.61 -8.82 -23.72
CA ASP A 122 -22.24 -9.15 -24.13
C ASP A 122 -21.16 -9.26 -23.03
N GLY A 123 -21.58 -9.45 -21.78
CA GLY A 123 -20.68 -9.71 -20.65
C GLY A 123 -20.46 -11.20 -20.38
N ALA A 124 -19.35 -11.51 -19.71
CA ALA A 124 -19.07 -12.80 -19.11
C ALA A 124 -18.36 -12.64 -17.77
N MET A 125 -18.32 -13.74 -17.01
CA MET A 125 -17.56 -13.80 -15.76
C MET A 125 -16.76 -15.09 -15.69
N ALA A 126 -15.65 -15.09 -14.97
CA ALA A 126 -14.85 -16.28 -14.72
C ALA A 126 -14.34 -16.34 -13.29
N ALA A 127 -14.43 -17.51 -12.66
CA ALA A 127 -13.78 -17.76 -11.38
C ALA A 127 -12.31 -18.10 -11.62
N VAL A 128 -11.43 -17.45 -10.87
CA VAL A 128 -9.99 -17.75 -10.81
C VAL A 128 -9.71 -18.35 -9.44
N LEU A 129 -9.24 -19.59 -9.41
CA LEU A 129 -8.94 -20.36 -8.20
C LEU A 129 -7.44 -20.56 -8.08
N ASN A 130 -6.95 -20.71 -6.84
CA ASN A 130 -5.54 -20.91 -6.48
C ASN A 130 -4.62 -19.76 -6.96
N CYS A 131 -5.16 -18.56 -7.10
CA CYS A 131 -4.41 -17.39 -7.54
C CYS A 131 -4.81 -16.21 -6.66
N ASP A 132 -3.82 -15.46 -6.18
CA ASP A 132 -4.06 -14.28 -5.37
C ASP A 132 -4.39 -13.04 -6.22
N GLU A 133 -4.98 -12.04 -5.58
CA GLU A 133 -5.36 -10.77 -6.23
C GLU A 133 -4.19 -10.12 -6.98
N SER A 134 -2.99 -10.08 -6.38
CA SER A 134 -1.86 -9.35 -6.95
C SER A 134 -1.40 -10.01 -8.26
N THR A 135 -1.39 -11.34 -8.30
CA THR A 135 -1.07 -12.13 -9.49
C THR A 135 -2.13 -11.95 -10.58
N VAL A 136 -3.42 -12.06 -10.24
CA VAL A 136 -4.53 -11.83 -11.19
C VAL A 136 -4.44 -10.43 -11.80
N GLN A 137 -4.28 -9.40 -10.96
CA GLN A 137 -4.17 -8.01 -11.39
C GLN A 137 -2.92 -7.77 -12.26
N GLN A 138 -1.80 -8.44 -11.95
CA GLN A 138 -0.59 -8.37 -12.76
C GLN A 138 -0.82 -8.97 -14.15
N ILE A 139 -1.46 -10.14 -14.25
CA ILE A 139 -1.75 -10.80 -15.52
C ILE A 139 -2.65 -9.91 -16.39
N LEU A 140 -3.70 -9.33 -15.81
CA LEU A 140 -4.59 -8.45 -16.57
C LEU A 140 -3.83 -7.22 -17.11
N ARG A 141 -2.94 -6.62 -16.31
CA ARG A 141 -2.10 -5.49 -16.77
C ARG A 141 -1.08 -5.89 -17.84
N ASP A 142 -0.31 -6.96 -17.61
CA ASP A 142 0.74 -7.43 -18.51
C ASP A 142 0.21 -7.76 -19.91
N HIS A 143 -1.05 -8.17 -20.00
CA HIS A 143 -1.71 -8.55 -21.25
C HIS A 143 -2.72 -7.51 -21.77
N HIS A 144 -2.69 -6.27 -21.24
CA HIS A 144 -3.55 -5.16 -21.66
C HIS A 144 -5.07 -5.46 -21.60
N LEU A 145 -5.47 -6.28 -20.63
CA LEU A 145 -6.86 -6.67 -20.37
C LEU A 145 -7.54 -5.73 -19.37
N GLU A 146 -7.34 -4.42 -19.52
CA GLU A 146 -7.87 -3.38 -18.62
C GLU A 146 -9.40 -3.23 -18.67
N GLY A 147 -10.04 -3.90 -19.63
CA GLY A 147 -11.49 -4.08 -19.74
C GLY A 147 -12.06 -5.11 -18.76
N ILE A 148 -11.24 -5.92 -18.10
CA ILE A 148 -11.69 -6.90 -17.11
C ILE A 148 -11.62 -6.30 -15.70
N ASP A 149 -12.75 -6.26 -15.01
CA ASP A 149 -12.85 -5.89 -13.60
C ASP A 149 -12.83 -7.15 -12.71
N VAL A 150 -12.31 -7.02 -11.48
CA VAL A 150 -12.57 -8.03 -10.44
C VAL A 150 -13.95 -7.76 -9.85
N ALA A 151 -14.86 -8.71 -9.98
CA ALA A 151 -16.24 -8.65 -9.50
C ALA A 151 -16.41 -9.16 -8.07
N ASN A 152 -15.62 -10.15 -7.65
CA ASN A 152 -15.72 -10.73 -6.32
C ASN A 152 -14.35 -11.11 -5.77
N TYR A 153 -14.13 -10.76 -4.50
CA TYR A 153 -13.02 -11.23 -3.67
C TYR A 153 -13.55 -12.29 -2.70
N ASN A 154 -13.72 -13.52 -3.16
CA ASN A 154 -14.44 -14.57 -2.42
C ASN A 154 -13.60 -15.25 -1.34
N ALA A 155 -12.30 -15.42 -1.59
CA ALA A 155 -11.29 -15.87 -0.62
C ALA A 155 -9.90 -15.38 -1.10
N PRO A 156 -8.84 -15.43 -0.29
CA PRO A 156 -7.49 -15.00 -0.70
C PRO A 156 -7.00 -15.65 -2.02
N SER A 157 -7.42 -16.88 -2.28
CA SER A 157 -7.10 -17.67 -3.48
C SER A 157 -8.29 -17.88 -4.42
N GLN A 158 -9.42 -17.17 -4.23
CA GLN A 158 -10.60 -17.30 -5.08
C GLN A 158 -11.17 -15.93 -5.45
N LEU A 159 -11.02 -15.56 -6.72
CA LEU A 159 -11.54 -14.31 -7.28
C LEU A 159 -12.56 -14.61 -8.39
N VAL A 160 -13.38 -13.62 -8.72
CA VAL A 160 -14.21 -13.65 -9.92
C VAL A 160 -13.93 -12.42 -10.76
N LEU A 161 -13.63 -12.65 -12.03
CA LEU A 161 -13.42 -11.63 -13.05
C LEU A 161 -14.72 -11.40 -13.82
N ALA A 162 -14.94 -10.17 -14.27
CA ALA A 162 -16.08 -9.76 -15.06
C ALA A 162 -15.63 -8.79 -16.16
N GLY A 163 -16.06 -9.04 -17.39
CA GLY A 163 -15.67 -8.22 -18.54
C GLY A 163 -16.49 -8.55 -19.77
N LEU A 164 -16.10 -8.00 -20.92
CA LEU A 164 -16.66 -8.43 -22.19
C LEU A 164 -16.36 -9.91 -22.42
N ARG A 165 -17.29 -10.59 -23.11
CA ARG A 165 -17.19 -12.04 -23.36
C ARG A 165 -15.84 -12.44 -23.97
N ASP A 166 -15.42 -11.74 -25.00
CA ASP A 166 -14.19 -12.05 -25.73
C ASP A 166 -12.95 -11.86 -24.85
N ASP A 167 -12.93 -10.81 -24.03
CA ASP A 167 -11.82 -10.54 -23.08
C ASP A 167 -11.71 -11.64 -22.04
N ILE A 168 -12.84 -12.09 -21.46
CA ILE A 168 -12.88 -13.19 -20.49
C ILE A 168 -12.41 -14.51 -21.12
N HIS A 169 -12.80 -14.79 -22.36
CA HIS A 169 -12.32 -15.99 -23.06
C HIS A 169 -10.84 -15.89 -23.43
N MET A 170 -10.34 -14.73 -23.84
CA MET A 170 -8.92 -14.51 -24.11
C MET A 170 -8.08 -14.66 -22.84
N ALA A 171 -8.58 -14.16 -21.72
CA ALA A 171 -7.91 -14.27 -20.43
C ALA A 171 -7.69 -15.72 -20.01
N GLN A 172 -8.55 -16.66 -20.41
CA GLN A 172 -8.46 -18.07 -20.01
C GLN A 172 -7.09 -18.69 -20.28
N SER A 173 -6.45 -18.42 -21.42
CA SER A 173 -5.12 -18.98 -21.74
C SER A 173 -4.00 -18.43 -20.86
N LEU A 174 -4.21 -17.27 -20.23
CA LEU A 174 -3.21 -16.60 -19.39
C LEU A 174 -3.11 -17.20 -17.99
N PHE A 175 -4.14 -17.92 -17.56
CA PHE A 175 -4.23 -18.55 -16.23
C PHE A 175 -3.89 -20.05 -16.24
N GLY A 176 -3.25 -20.54 -17.31
CA GLY A 176 -2.85 -21.93 -17.49
C GLY A 176 -1.49 -22.30 -16.91
N PHE A 177 -1.06 -21.67 -15.81
CA PHE A 177 0.23 -21.92 -15.15
C PHE A 177 0.04 -22.50 -13.74
N ASP A 178 1.08 -23.19 -13.24
CA ASP A 178 1.10 -23.84 -11.92
C ASP A 178 -0.14 -24.71 -11.64
N ASP A 179 -0.87 -24.46 -10.54
CA ASP A 179 -2.12 -25.11 -10.13
C ASP A 179 -3.35 -24.18 -10.21
N VAL A 180 -3.22 -23.04 -10.90
CA VAL A 180 -4.29 -22.06 -11.09
C VAL A 180 -5.41 -22.64 -11.97
N LYS A 181 -6.66 -22.39 -11.58
CA LYS A 181 -7.83 -22.79 -12.38
C LYS A 181 -8.63 -21.57 -12.82
N TYR A 182 -8.99 -21.55 -14.10
CA TYR A 182 -9.85 -20.54 -14.70
C TYR A 182 -11.14 -21.18 -15.21
N ILE A 183 -12.27 -20.79 -14.62
CA ILE A 183 -13.58 -21.40 -14.92
C ILE A 183 -14.54 -20.30 -15.37
N VAL A 184 -14.85 -20.27 -16.66
CA VAL A 184 -15.90 -19.39 -17.20
C VAL A 184 -17.24 -19.78 -16.58
N LEU A 185 -17.90 -18.82 -15.97
CA LEU A 185 -19.17 -19.00 -15.27
C LEU A 185 -20.33 -18.96 -16.26
N ASN A 186 -21.35 -19.77 -16.00
CA ASN A 186 -22.57 -19.81 -16.81
C ASN A 186 -23.49 -18.61 -16.49
N VAL A 187 -23.04 -17.40 -16.81
CA VAL A 187 -23.77 -16.14 -16.70
C VAL A 187 -23.59 -15.33 -17.98
N SER A 188 -24.61 -14.56 -18.35
CA SER A 188 -24.66 -13.81 -19.61
C SER A 188 -24.26 -12.33 -19.47
N ALA A 189 -23.83 -11.90 -18.29
CA ALA A 189 -23.53 -10.51 -17.97
C ALA A 189 -22.33 -10.40 -17.02
N ALA A 190 -21.66 -9.26 -17.08
CA ALA A 190 -20.48 -8.93 -16.28
C ALA A 190 -20.89 -8.23 -14.96
N PHE A 191 -21.50 -8.97 -14.02
CA PHE A 191 -21.99 -8.38 -12.77
C PHE A 191 -20.86 -7.76 -11.93
N HIS A 192 -21.20 -6.76 -11.09
CA HIS A 192 -20.24 -6.08 -10.19
C HIS A 192 -19.04 -5.44 -10.92
N SER A 193 -19.31 -4.91 -12.11
CA SER A 193 -18.29 -4.29 -12.98
C SER A 193 -18.79 -2.98 -13.58
N ARG A 194 -17.88 -2.26 -14.23
CA ARG A 194 -18.18 -1.03 -14.98
C ARG A 194 -19.30 -1.22 -16.02
N TYR A 195 -19.49 -2.42 -16.54
CA TYR A 195 -20.50 -2.73 -17.57
C TYR A 195 -21.93 -2.70 -17.02
N MET A 196 -22.11 -2.68 -15.70
CA MET A 196 -23.43 -2.56 -15.06
C MET A 196 -23.85 -1.10 -14.81
N ARG A 197 -23.09 -0.10 -15.25
CA ARG A 197 -23.39 1.33 -15.01
C ARG A 197 -24.82 1.74 -15.42
N PRO A 198 -25.35 1.35 -16.60
CA PRO A 198 -26.73 1.68 -16.95
C PRO A 198 -27.76 1.07 -15.99
N ALA A 199 -27.52 -0.16 -15.54
CA ALA A 199 -28.38 -0.83 -14.55
C ALA A 199 -28.32 -0.14 -13.19
N MET A 200 -27.13 0.30 -12.74
CA MET A 200 -26.95 1.09 -11.53
C MET A 200 -27.76 2.39 -11.58
N GLU A 201 -27.68 3.15 -12.68
CA GLU A 201 -28.38 4.43 -12.81
C GLU A 201 -29.91 4.29 -12.84
N GLU A 202 -30.43 3.26 -13.51
CA GLU A 202 -31.87 2.96 -13.48
C GLU A 202 -32.32 2.46 -12.10
N PHE A 203 -31.50 1.64 -11.44
CA PHE A 203 -31.81 1.15 -10.10
C PHE A 203 -31.80 2.28 -9.06
N GLY A 204 -30.81 3.18 -9.12
CA GLY A 204 -30.72 4.33 -8.23
C GLY A 204 -31.93 5.26 -8.33
N ARG A 205 -32.50 5.43 -9.53
CA ARG A 205 -33.77 6.16 -9.72
C ARG A 205 -34.95 5.41 -9.10
N PHE A 206 -35.03 4.10 -9.30
CA PHE A 206 -36.09 3.28 -8.69
C PHE A 206 -36.04 3.29 -7.16
N LEU A 207 -34.85 3.36 -6.55
CA LEU A 207 -34.71 3.44 -5.09
C LEU A 207 -35.28 4.73 -4.49
N GLN A 208 -35.47 5.80 -5.28
CA GLN A 208 -36.05 7.06 -4.79
C GLN A 208 -37.52 6.94 -4.39
N ASP A 209 -38.22 5.90 -4.86
CA ASP A 209 -39.62 5.63 -4.54
C ASP A 209 -39.79 4.93 -3.18
N PHE A 210 -38.69 4.62 -2.48
CA PHE A 210 -38.68 3.88 -1.23
C PHE A 210 -38.05 4.68 -0.09
N THR A 211 -38.54 4.42 1.12
CA THR A 211 -37.95 4.94 2.36
C THR A 211 -37.34 3.78 3.15
N PHE A 212 -36.08 3.94 3.55
CA PHE A 212 -35.34 2.92 4.31
C PHE A 212 -35.24 3.29 5.79
N THR A 213 -35.36 2.27 6.64
CA THR A 213 -35.19 2.40 8.09
C THR A 213 -33.73 2.13 8.45
N PRO A 214 -33.15 2.83 9.44
CA PRO A 214 -31.82 2.49 9.98
C PRO A 214 -31.74 1.00 10.39
N PRO A 215 -30.63 0.29 10.09
CA PRO A 215 -30.51 -1.12 10.44
C PRO A 215 -30.52 -1.33 11.97
N GLN A 216 -31.38 -2.22 12.45
CA GLN A 216 -31.48 -2.60 13.87
C GLN A 216 -30.41 -3.62 14.28
N ILE A 217 -29.88 -4.35 13.30
CA ILE A 217 -28.74 -5.26 13.43
C ILE A 217 -27.65 -4.73 12.50
N PRO A 218 -26.38 -4.63 12.93
CA PRO A 218 -25.29 -4.22 12.06
C PRO A 218 -25.19 -5.11 10.80
N VAL A 219 -25.36 -4.48 9.63
CA VAL A 219 -25.29 -5.15 8.31
C VAL A 219 -23.92 -4.87 7.68
N ILE A 220 -23.16 -5.90 7.29
CA ILE A 220 -21.86 -5.68 6.62
C ILE A 220 -22.05 -5.43 5.11
N SER A 221 -21.60 -4.27 4.64
CA SER A 221 -21.62 -3.85 3.24
C SER A 221 -20.65 -4.64 2.36
N ASN A 222 -21.09 -5.07 1.18
CA ASN A 222 -20.28 -5.71 0.15
C ASN A 222 -19.27 -4.74 -0.47
N VAL A 223 -19.60 -3.44 -0.53
CA VAL A 223 -18.77 -2.40 -1.16
C VAL A 223 -17.63 -1.98 -0.24
N HIS A 224 -17.93 -1.78 1.06
CA HIS A 224 -16.98 -1.22 2.02
C HIS A 224 -16.40 -2.26 2.98
N ALA A 225 -16.97 -3.48 3.04
CA ALA A 225 -16.63 -4.49 4.04
C ALA A 225 -16.76 -3.99 5.50
N ARG A 226 -17.72 -3.09 5.74
CA ARG A 226 -18.00 -2.45 7.05
C ARG A 226 -19.51 -2.36 7.31
N PRO A 227 -19.94 -2.14 8.57
CA PRO A 227 -21.34 -1.90 8.89
C PRO A 227 -21.94 -0.77 8.05
N TYR A 228 -23.18 -0.94 7.60
CA TYR A 228 -23.96 0.10 6.94
C TYR A 228 -24.14 1.30 7.88
N ARG A 229 -23.94 2.51 7.34
CA ARG A 229 -24.44 3.75 7.95
C ARG A 229 -25.85 4.04 7.45
N PRO A 230 -26.78 4.50 8.30
CA PRO A 230 -28.17 4.76 7.89
C PRO A 230 -28.30 5.67 6.67
N GLU A 231 -27.46 6.70 6.59
CA GLU A 231 -27.44 7.69 5.52
C GLU A 231 -26.86 7.16 4.18
N GLU A 232 -26.19 6.01 4.20
CA GLU A 232 -25.51 5.43 3.04
C GLU A 232 -26.29 4.29 2.38
N ILE A 233 -27.46 3.89 2.91
CA ILE A 233 -28.20 2.70 2.45
C ILE A 233 -28.44 2.74 0.93
N THR A 234 -29.05 3.82 0.43
CA THR A 234 -29.38 3.99 -0.99
C THR A 234 -28.14 4.02 -1.88
N THR A 235 -27.11 4.74 -1.44
CA THR A 235 -25.83 4.84 -2.17
C THR A 235 -25.15 3.49 -2.26
N ASN A 236 -25.08 2.75 -1.15
CA ASN A 236 -24.48 1.42 -1.10
C ASN A 236 -25.25 0.42 -1.98
N LEU A 237 -26.58 0.38 -1.90
CA LEU A 237 -27.41 -0.48 -2.74
C LEU A 237 -27.23 -0.20 -4.23
N THR A 238 -27.06 1.07 -4.60
CA THR A 238 -26.80 1.51 -5.97
C THR A 238 -25.40 1.08 -6.40
N GLU A 239 -24.37 1.50 -5.68
CA GLU A 239 -22.97 1.21 -6.01
C GLU A 239 -22.66 -0.29 -6.01
N GLN A 240 -23.33 -1.09 -5.18
CA GLN A 240 -23.16 -2.55 -5.12
C GLN A 240 -23.28 -3.20 -6.50
N ILE A 241 -24.07 -2.64 -7.43
CA ILE A 241 -24.27 -3.18 -8.78
C ILE A 241 -22.98 -3.11 -9.63
N ILE A 242 -22.13 -2.10 -9.43
CA ILE A 242 -20.92 -1.84 -10.23
C ILE A 242 -19.61 -2.03 -9.47
N ARG A 243 -19.67 -2.19 -8.14
CA ARG A 243 -18.49 -2.36 -7.28
C ARG A 243 -18.27 -3.84 -6.93
N PRO A 244 -17.02 -4.24 -6.70
CA PRO A 244 -16.70 -5.61 -6.30
C PRO A 244 -17.35 -5.99 -4.97
N VAL A 245 -17.73 -7.26 -4.86
CA VAL A 245 -18.09 -7.87 -3.58
C VAL A 245 -16.82 -8.20 -2.79
N ARG A 246 -16.55 -7.41 -1.74
CA ARG A 246 -15.37 -7.56 -0.86
C ARG A 246 -15.57 -8.61 0.23
N TRP A 247 -16.02 -9.80 -0.13
CA TRP A 247 -16.40 -10.85 0.82
C TRP A 247 -15.28 -11.26 1.78
N THR A 248 -14.06 -11.42 1.26
CA THR A 248 -12.87 -11.75 2.07
C THR A 248 -12.66 -10.74 3.19
N ASP A 249 -12.73 -9.44 2.88
CA ASP A 249 -12.56 -8.40 3.88
C ASP A 249 -13.76 -8.29 4.82
N SER A 250 -14.99 -8.54 4.36
CA SER A 250 -16.18 -8.57 5.22
C SER A 250 -16.06 -9.62 6.32
N ILE A 251 -15.60 -10.83 5.97
CA ILE A 251 -15.39 -11.91 6.93
C ILE A 251 -14.20 -11.62 7.84
N ARG A 252 -13.09 -11.12 7.29
CA ARG A 252 -11.93 -10.73 8.11
C ARG A 252 -12.27 -9.62 9.10
N TYR A 253 -13.09 -8.64 8.71
CA TYR A 253 -13.57 -7.60 9.63
C TYR A 253 -14.38 -8.21 10.78
N LEU A 254 -15.33 -9.10 10.47
CA LEU A 254 -16.10 -9.80 11.51
C LEU A 254 -15.22 -10.66 12.43
N MET A 255 -14.20 -11.34 11.89
CA MET A 255 -13.19 -12.02 12.69
C MET A 255 -12.43 -11.04 13.60
N GLY A 256 -12.15 -9.83 13.12
CA GLY A 256 -11.53 -8.75 13.88
C GLY A 256 -12.40 -8.25 15.03
N GLN A 257 -13.73 -8.29 14.87
CA GLN A 257 -14.72 -8.03 15.91
C GLN A 257 -14.92 -9.21 16.89
N GLY A 258 -14.08 -10.25 16.81
CA GLY A 258 -14.16 -11.43 17.68
C GLY A 258 -15.24 -12.44 17.29
N VAL A 259 -15.85 -12.32 16.10
CA VAL A 259 -16.82 -13.31 15.60
C VAL A 259 -16.11 -14.59 15.23
N GLN A 260 -16.63 -15.71 15.73
CA GLN A 260 -16.10 -17.06 15.46
C GLN A 260 -17.14 -18.00 14.84
N SER A 261 -18.43 -17.67 14.93
CA SER A 261 -19.52 -18.53 14.47
C SER A 261 -20.38 -17.82 13.43
N PHE A 262 -20.48 -18.45 12.26
CA PHE A 262 -21.28 -18.00 11.13
C PHE A 262 -22.31 -19.07 10.80
N GLU A 263 -23.56 -18.68 10.62
CA GLU A 263 -24.64 -19.56 10.22
C GLU A 263 -25.19 -19.08 8.86
N GLU A 264 -25.07 -19.93 7.84
CA GLU A 264 -25.59 -19.64 6.50
C GLU A 264 -27.09 -19.95 6.44
N LEU A 265 -27.89 -18.92 6.18
CA LEU A 265 -29.35 -19.00 6.08
C LEU A 265 -29.79 -18.90 4.63
N GLY A 266 -30.06 -20.06 4.02
CA GLY A 266 -30.47 -20.15 2.63
C GLY A 266 -30.14 -21.53 2.03
N PRO A 267 -30.32 -21.72 0.72
CA PRO A 267 -30.02 -22.98 0.08
C PRO A 267 -28.51 -23.20 -0.05
N GLY A 268 -28.03 -24.38 0.33
CA GLY A 268 -26.64 -24.79 0.06
C GLY A 268 -25.71 -24.53 1.23
N ASN A 269 -24.40 -24.44 0.94
CA ASN A 269 -23.34 -24.24 1.93
C ASN A 269 -22.12 -23.52 1.34
N VAL A 270 -22.36 -22.65 0.33
CA VAL A 270 -21.27 -22.00 -0.42
C VAL A 270 -20.54 -21.03 0.49
N LEU A 271 -21.27 -20.19 1.23
CA LEU A 271 -20.64 -19.21 2.13
C LEU A 271 -19.92 -19.89 3.28
N THR A 272 -20.49 -20.97 3.82
CA THR A 272 -19.89 -21.78 4.88
C THR A 272 -18.49 -22.25 4.46
N ARG A 273 -18.34 -22.74 3.23
CA ARG A 273 -17.04 -23.18 2.69
C ARG A 273 -16.07 -22.02 2.49
N LEU A 274 -16.53 -20.90 1.91
CA LEU A 274 -15.70 -19.71 1.69
C LEU A 274 -15.22 -19.11 3.02
N ILE A 275 -16.10 -18.99 4.00
CA ILE A 275 -15.78 -18.49 5.33
C ILE A 275 -14.73 -19.40 5.99
N ALA A 276 -14.90 -20.72 5.94
CA ALA A 276 -13.93 -21.66 6.50
C ALA A 276 -12.54 -21.53 5.83
N GLU A 277 -12.50 -21.30 4.51
CA GLU A 277 -11.26 -21.02 3.79
C GLU A 277 -10.62 -19.70 4.25
N ILE A 278 -11.39 -18.61 4.32
CA ILE A 278 -10.91 -17.30 4.78
C ILE A 278 -10.37 -17.40 6.22
N GLN A 279 -11.12 -18.02 7.13
CA GLN A 279 -10.70 -18.20 8.53
C GLN A 279 -9.38 -18.97 8.66
N ARG A 280 -9.11 -19.90 7.72
CA ARG A 280 -7.87 -20.69 7.70
C ARG A 280 -6.68 -19.96 7.07
N THR A 281 -6.93 -19.07 6.11
CA THR A 281 -5.88 -18.55 5.21
C THR A 281 -5.65 -17.05 5.32
N ALA A 282 -6.53 -16.30 5.97
CA ALA A 282 -6.40 -14.86 6.15
C ALA A 282 -6.45 -14.47 7.64
N PRO A 283 -5.63 -13.50 8.07
CA PRO A 283 -5.74 -12.97 9.43
C PRO A 283 -6.99 -12.09 9.58
N PRO A 284 -7.56 -11.99 10.80
CA PRO A 284 -8.58 -11.00 11.13
C PRO A 284 -8.16 -9.59 10.70
N LEU A 285 -9.12 -8.80 10.22
CA LEU A 285 -8.92 -7.39 9.90
C LEU A 285 -9.38 -6.56 11.10
N VAL A 286 -8.43 -6.09 11.90
CA VAL A 286 -8.70 -5.24 13.06
C VAL A 286 -8.74 -3.79 12.59
N VAL A 287 -9.92 -3.19 12.64
CA VAL A 287 -10.15 -1.78 12.29
C VAL A 287 -10.95 -1.20 13.44
N GLU A 288 -10.51 -0.07 14.00
CA GLU A 288 -11.32 0.64 14.98
C GLU A 288 -12.54 1.26 14.27
N ASP A 289 -13.74 0.87 14.68
CA ASP A 289 -14.97 1.50 14.18
C ASP A 289 -15.03 2.93 14.72
N GLU A 290 -15.24 3.92 13.83
CA GLU A 290 -15.52 5.29 14.26
C GLU A 290 -16.77 5.30 15.16
N PRO A 291 -16.76 6.02 16.30
CA PRO A 291 -17.93 6.12 17.16
C PRO A 291 -19.12 6.74 16.40
N PRO A 292 -20.37 6.34 16.70
CA PRO A 292 -21.56 6.95 16.11
C PRO A 292 -21.53 8.47 16.34
N ARG A 293 -21.60 9.25 15.26
CA ARG A 293 -21.79 10.70 15.38
C ARG A 293 -23.21 10.93 15.88
N ASP A 294 -23.34 11.39 17.12
CA ASP A 294 -24.63 11.72 17.73
C ASP A 294 -25.33 12.82 16.91
N HIS A 295 -26.33 12.43 16.12
CA HIS A 295 -27.24 13.34 15.44
C HIS A 295 -28.34 13.78 16.39
N ALA A 296 -27.97 14.51 17.45
CA ALA A 296 -28.92 15.27 18.23
C ALA A 296 -28.27 16.59 18.64
N SER A 297 -28.80 17.69 18.10
CA SER A 297 -28.41 19.09 18.29
C SER A 297 -27.17 19.59 17.53
N GLN A 298 -27.31 19.78 16.22
CA GLN A 298 -26.73 20.96 15.58
C GLN A 298 -27.83 21.73 14.83
N PRO A 299 -28.04 23.03 15.12
CA PRO A 299 -28.87 23.87 14.28
C PRO A 299 -28.16 24.09 12.95
N HIS A 300 -28.92 24.18 11.86
CA HIS A 300 -28.43 24.68 10.58
C HIS A 300 -27.60 25.96 10.80
N ARG A 301 -26.28 25.86 10.67
CA ARG A 301 -25.39 26.98 10.42
C ARG A 301 -24.52 26.62 9.24
N GLY A 302 -24.65 27.44 8.19
CA GLY A 302 -23.91 27.28 6.96
C GLY A 302 -22.41 27.22 7.20
N PHE A 303 -21.72 26.65 6.21
CA PHE A 303 -20.28 26.69 6.09
C PHE A 303 -19.75 28.09 6.37
N VAL A 304 -19.20 28.27 7.56
CA VAL A 304 -18.22 29.30 7.86
C VAL A 304 -17.04 28.55 8.45
N ALA A 305 -15.96 28.51 7.68
CA ALA A 305 -14.67 28.05 8.18
C ALA A 305 -14.26 28.95 9.35
N THR A 306 -14.14 28.40 10.55
CA THR A 306 -13.48 29.08 11.66
C THR A 306 -11.99 28.70 11.64
N PRO A 307 -11.07 29.68 11.53
CA PRO A 307 -9.65 29.45 11.64
C PRO A 307 -9.27 29.05 13.08
N ALA A 308 -8.23 28.24 13.21
CA ALA A 308 -7.58 27.99 14.48
C ALA A 308 -7.13 29.33 15.11
N ALA A 309 -7.67 29.65 16.28
CA ALA A 309 -7.29 30.81 17.06
C ALA A 309 -5.87 30.64 17.61
N ARG A 310 -4.86 31.07 16.85
CA ARG A 310 -3.59 31.63 17.34
C ARG A 310 -3.13 32.73 16.38
N HIS A 311 -3.06 33.96 16.90
CA HIS A 311 -2.55 35.19 16.27
C HIS A 311 -3.36 35.81 15.12
N GLU A 312 -4.62 36.20 15.37
CA GLU A 312 -5.36 37.12 14.47
C GLU A 312 -5.16 38.61 14.81
N GLU A 313 -4.46 38.96 15.89
CA GLU A 313 -4.24 40.37 16.27
C GLU A 313 -3.04 41.05 15.57
N ASP A 314 -2.15 40.31 14.88
CA ASP A 314 -0.96 40.90 14.24
C ASP A 314 -1.12 41.28 12.75
N ILE A 315 -2.24 40.94 12.10
CA ILE A 315 -2.40 41.16 10.64
C ILE A 315 -3.09 42.50 10.30
N ARG A 316 -3.63 43.23 11.29
CA ARG A 316 -4.40 44.47 11.03
C ARG A 316 -3.64 45.78 11.25
N SER A 317 -2.33 45.76 11.49
CA SER A 317 -1.54 46.99 11.69
C SER A 317 -0.44 47.27 10.67
N ALA A 318 -0.19 46.37 9.69
CA ALA A 318 0.80 46.64 8.66
C ALA A 318 0.19 47.47 7.52
N SER A 319 0.31 48.79 7.65
CA SER A 319 0.22 49.73 6.52
C SER A 319 1.34 49.41 5.51
N GLY A 320 1.06 48.47 4.61
CA GLY A 320 1.95 48.00 3.55
C GLY A 320 1.52 46.62 3.08
N ARG A 321 0.65 46.55 2.06
CA ARG A 321 0.11 45.28 1.55
C ARG A 321 1.25 44.48 0.86
N HIS A 322 1.85 43.53 1.57
CA HIS A 322 2.76 42.54 0.99
C HIS A 322 2.64 41.22 1.75
N TRP A 323 2.67 40.09 1.03
CA TRP A 323 2.70 38.77 1.66
C TRP A 323 4.02 38.61 2.43
N PRO A 324 4.04 37.97 3.62
CA PRO A 324 5.27 37.79 4.38
C PRO A 324 6.30 37.00 3.56
N LYS A 325 7.52 37.54 3.43
CA LYS A 325 8.60 36.88 2.71
C LYS A 325 8.85 35.49 3.29
N ILE A 326 8.80 34.48 2.42
CA ILE A 326 9.16 33.10 2.73
C ILE A 326 10.68 33.01 2.74
N THR A 327 11.26 32.52 3.83
CA THR A 327 12.70 32.26 3.95
C THR A 327 12.94 30.75 3.88
N PRO A 328 14.13 30.27 3.50
CA PRO A 328 14.40 28.83 3.45
C PRO A 328 14.24 28.15 4.81
N GLU A 329 14.56 28.84 5.90
CA GLU A 329 14.33 28.32 7.25
C GLU A 329 12.84 28.15 7.56
N ARG A 330 11.92 28.92 6.95
CA ARG A 330 10.47 28.80 7.20
C ARG A 330 9.80 27.68 6.40
N LEU A 331 10.52 26.99 5.51
CA LEU A 331 9.97 25.88 4.75
C LEU A 331 9.90 24.62 5.62
N GLY A 332 8.74 23.95 5.59
CA GLY A 332 8.47 22.74 6.35
C GLY A 332 8.14 23.00 7.82
N SER A 333 8.28 21.96 8.65
CA SER A 333 7.84 21.94 10.04
C SER A 333 8.92 22.48 10.99
N GLU A 334 8.57 23.52 11.76
CA GLU A 334 9.39 24.01 12.87
C GLU A 334 9.61 22.95 13.96
N GLU A 335 8.60 22.10 14.20
CA GLU A 335 8.69 21.01 15.16
C GLU A 335 9.66 19.92 14.68
N PHE A 336 9.66 19.58 13.38
CA PHE A 336 10.66 18.69 12.79
C PHE A 336 12.08 19.22 13.05
N LYS A 337 12.33 20.47 12.67
CA LYS A 337 13.65 21.08 12.83
C LYS A 337 14.08 21.13 14.29
N ARG A 338 13.18 21.50 15.21
CA ARG A 338 13.50 21.54 16.64
C ARG A 338 13.84 20.15 17.19
N ASP A 339 13.06 19.13 16.86
CA ASP A 339 13.24 17.79 17.42
C ASP A 339 14.53 17.11 16.92
N TYR A 340 14.93 17.40 15.68
CA TYR A 340 16.17 16.90 15.09
C TYR A 340 17.34 17.88 15.19
N GLY A 341 17.18 19.10 15.72
CA GLY A 341 18.27 20.08 15.81
C GLY A 341 18.74 20.62 14.45
N LEU A 342 17.80 20.88 13.53
CA LEU A 342 18.07 21.26 12.15
C LEU A 342 17.87 22.77 11.92
N ARG A 343 18.62 23.29 10.95
CA ARG A 343 18.39 24.62 10.37
C ARG A 343 17.30 24.58 9.29
N TYR A 344 17.29 23.52 8.49
CA TYR A 344 16.37 23.34 7.36
C TYR A 344 15.57 22.04 7.52
N ALA A 345 14.31 22.04 7.08
CA ALA A 345 13.48 20.84 7.04
C ALA A 345 13.87 19.96 5.83
N TYR A 346 15.10 19.48 5.84
CA TYR A 346 15.74 18.78 4.72
C TYR A 346 16.58 17.61 5.22
N VAL A 347 16.45 16.49 4.52
CA VAL A 347 17.12 15.22 4.81
C VAL A 347 17.92 14.75 3.59
N ALA A 348 19.17 14.33 3.79
CA ALA A 348 19.87 13.46 2.85
C ALA A 348 19.57 12.00 3.21
N GLY A 349 18.79 11.33 2.37
CA GLY A 349 18.38 9.94 2.57
C GLY A 349 19.55 8.97 2.41
N ALA A 350 19.40 7.79 3.01
CA ALA A 350 20.45 6.79 2.90
C ALA A 350 20.56 6.22 1.49
N MET A 351 21.78 5.81 1.12
CA MET A 351 22.08 5.15 -0.15
C MET A 351 22.94 3.91 0.12
N TYR A 352 22.50 2.78 -0.43
CA TYR A 352 23.00 1.42 -0.20
C TYR A 352 24.54 1.32 -0.29
N LYS A 353 25.14 0.40 0.50
CA LYS A 353 26.60 0.14 0.56
C LYS A 353 27.45 1.35 0.90
N GLY A 354 26.99 2.18 1.83
CA GLY A 354 27.75 3.34 2.29
C GLY A 354 27.93 4.44 1.25
N ILE A 355 27.14 4.44 0.17
CA ILE A 355 27.13 5.54 -0.81
C ILE A 355 26.75 6.85 -0.13
N ALA A 356 25.75 6.81 0.76
CA ALA A 356 25.57 7.85 1.76
C ALA A 356 26.63 7.62 2.84
N SER A 357 27.80 8.21 2.59
CA SER A 357 29.03 7.94 3.33
C SER A 357 29.03 8.63 4.69
N LYS A 358 29.97 8.23 5.56
CA LYS A 358 30.22 8.93 6.83
C LYS A 358 30.58 10.41 6.60
N ASP A 359 31.33 10.72 5.55
CA ASP A 359 31.81 12.07 5.28
C ASP A 359 30.65 12.97 4.85
N MET A 360 29.72 12.42 4.05
CA MET A 360 28.47 13.10 3.70
C MET A 360 27.64 13.38 4.94
N VAL A 361 27.43 12.37 5.79
CA VAL A 361 26.63 12.51 7.01
C VAL A 361 27.24 13.55 7.97
N VAL A 362 28.56 13.52 8.17
CA VAL A 362 29.28 14.50 8.98
C VAL A 362 29.11 15.91 8.42
N ARG A 363 29.25 16.05 7.10
CA ARG A 363 29.13 17.34 6.43
C ARG A 363 27.72 17.92 6.56
N MET A 364 26.69 17.09 6.32
CA MET A 364 25.29 17.46 6.48
C MET A 364 24.99 17.89 7.93
N GLY A 365 25.42 17.12 8.92
CA GLY A 365 25.24 17.43 10.33
C GLY A 365 25.86 18.77 10.73
N LYS A 366 27.10 19.04 10.30
CA LYS A 366 27.80 20.32 10.56
C LYS A 366 27.09 21.53 9.94
N ALA A 367 26.38 21.33 8.84
CA ALA A 367 25.60 22.37 8.16
C ALA A 367 24.16 22.51 8.70
N GLY A 368 23.78 21.73 9.72
CA GLY A 368 22.44 21.78 10.30
C GLY A 368 21.37 21.04 9.48
N PHE A 369 21.77 20.04 8.71
CA PHE A 369 20.88 19.11 8.00
C PHE A 369 20.94 17.71 8.61
N LEU A 370 19.91 16.90 8.36
CA LEU A 370 19.91 15.50 8.75
C LEU A 370 20.45 14.64 7.60
N GLY A 371 21.46 13.81 7.87
CA GLY A 371 21.94 12.79 6.93
C GLY A 371 21.87 11.40 7.53
N PHE A 372 21.47 10.41 6.73
CA PHE A 372 21.45 9.00 7.13
C PHE A 372 22.57 8.21 6.46
N TYR A 373 23.41 7.56 7.26
CA TYR A 373 24.46 6.67 6.74
C TYR A 373 23.84 5.39 6.15
N GLY A 374 24.27 5.00 4.96
CA GLY A 374 23.77 3.85 4.22
C GLY A 374 24.34 2.51 4.71
N THR A 375 23.73 1.93 5.74
CA THR A 375 24.14 0.63 6.32
C THR A 375 23.80 -0.59 5.49
N GLY A 376 22.78 -0.50 4.61
CA GLY A 376 22.34 -1.63 3.79
C GLY A 376 23.49 -2.24 2.99
N GLY A 377 23.72 -3.55 3.15
CA GLY A 377 24.81 -4.27 2.45
C GLY A 377 26.22 -4.02 3.01
N VAL A 378 26.36 -3.30 4.12
CA VAL A 378 27.62 -3.06 4.85
C VAL A 378 27.74 -4.05 6.01
N SER A 379 28.96 -4.52 6.29
CA SER A 379 29.19 -5.45 7.40
C SER A 379 29.02 -4.76 8.77
N LEU A 380 28.61 -5.53 9.80
CA LEU A 380 28.40 -4.98 11.15
C LEU A 380 29.65 -4.30 11.73
N SER A 381 30.84 -4.87 11.49
CA SER A 381 32.12 -4.29 11.94
C SER A 381 32.44 -2.97 11.24
N GLU A 382 32.11 -2.85 9.96
CA GLU A 382 32.31 -1.60 9.21
C GLU A 382 31.27 -0.54 9.60
N ILE A 383 30.02 -0.94 9.87
CA ILE A 383 29.00 -0.05 10.45
C ILE A 383 29.51 0.52 11.79
N GLU A 384 30.05 -0.32 12.68
CA GLU A 384 30.62 0.10 13.96
C GLU A 384 31.78 1.09 13.80
N GLN A 385 32.71 0.82 12.89
CA GLN A 385 33.83 1.72 12.59
C GLN A 385 33.33 3.08 12.07
N ASN A 386 32.33 3.10 11.20
CA ASN A 386 31.79 4.34 10.65
C ASN A 386 30.95 5.12 11.67
N ILE A 387 30.22 4.46 12.57
CA ILE A 387 29.57 5.13 13.72
C ILE A 387 30.60 5.90 14.54
N ARG A 388 31.71 5.24 14.92
CA ARG A 388 32.79 5.88 15.69
C ARG A 388 33.36 7.09 14.95
N ALA A 389 33.66 6.94 13.66
CA ALA A 389 34.21 8.03 12.84
C ALA A 389 33.25 9.23 12.72
N ILE A 390 31.94 9.00 12.66
CA ILE A 390 30.93 10.08 12.66
C ILE A 390 30.91 10.78 14.03
N GLN A 391 30.82 10.01 15.12
CA GLN A 391 30.76 10.55 16.49
C GLN A 391 32.04 11.28 16.91
N GLU A 392 33.20 10.89 16.36
CA GLU A 392 34.46 11.59 16.57
C GLU A 392 34.47 13.01 15.97
N GLN A 393 33.65 13.25 14.94
CA GLN A 393 33.56 14.53 14.24
C GLN A 393 32.33 15.37 14.61
N LEU A 394 31.24 14.75 15.07
CA LEU A 394 29.98 15.39 15.49
C LEU A 394 29.87 15.33 17.02
N LYS A 395 30.56 16.25 17.71
CA LYS A 395 30.72 16.25 19.18
C LYS A 395 29.85 17.26 19.91
N ASN A 396 29.20 18.18 19.20
CA ASN A 396 28.48 19.31 19.78
C ASN A 396 26.95 19.15 19.66
N GLY A 397 26.49 17.91 19.47
CA GLY A 397 25.06 17.62 19.29
C GLY A 397 24.59 17.82 17.85
N GLU A 398 25.49 17.86 16.87
CA GLU A 398 25.12 17.92 15.46
C GLU A 398 24.28 16.68 15.06
N PRO A 399 23.28 16.86 14.18
CA PRO A 399 22.34 15.81 13.85
C PRO A 399 22.89 14.82 12.82
N TYR A 400 22.65 13.53 13.07
CA TYR A 400 22.88 12.46 12.11
C TYR A 400 21.98 11.27 12.44
N GLY A 401 21.85 10.34 11.50
CA GLY A 401 21.17 9.08 11.71
C GLY A 401 21.81 7.94 10.94
N MET A 402 21.28 6.73 11.17
CA MET A 402 21.69 5.51 10.50
C MET A 402 20.50 4.88 9.79
N ASN A 403 20.71 4.34 8.59
CA ASN A 403 19.69 3.52 7.95
C ASN A 403 19.50 2.20 8.72
N LEU A 404 18.27 1.74 8.81
CA LEU A 404 17.94 0.37 9.21
C LEU A 404 17.12 -0.25 8.08
N LEU A 405 17.74 -1.20 7.39
CA LEU A 405 17.15 -1.87 6.24
C LEU A 405 16.52 -3.18 6.68
N TRP A 406 15.24 -3.38 6.35
CA TRP A 406 14.56 -4.64 6.61
C TRP A 406 15.23 -5.80 5.84
N ASN A 407 15.47 -6.92 6.53
CA ASN A 407 16.07 -8.11 5.94
C ASN A 407 15.19 -9.35 6.21
N PRO A 408 14.29 -9.73 5.28
CA PRO A 408 13.42 -10.88 5.46
C PRO A 408 14.17 -12.23 5.43
N VAL A 409 15.35 -12.28 4.79
CA VAL A 409 16.13 -13.52 4.63
C VAL A 409 16.89 -13.86 5.92
N ARG A 410 17.42 -12.83 6.62
CA ARG A 410 18.11 -13.00 7.90
C ARG A 410 17.59 -11.99 8.94
N PRO A 411 16.43 -12.24 9.57
CA PRO A 411 15.87 -11.33 10.57
C PRO A 411 16.81 -11.05 11.75
N GLY A 412 17.67 -12.01 12.12
CA GLY A 412 18.68 -11.83 13.18
C GLY A 412 19.69 -10.71 12.90
N ALA A 413 20.02 -10.43 11.63
CA ALA A 413 20.96 -9.37 11.26
C ALA A 413 20.40 -7.97 11.57
N GLU A 414 19.08 -7.81 11.48
CA GLU A 414 18.40 -6.56 11.85
C GLU A 414 18.52 -6.31 13.36
N MET A 415 18.33 -7.36 14.18
CA MET A 415 18.51 -7.28 15.63
C MET A 415 19.96 -6.95 16.02
N GLU A 416 20.94 -7.61 15.42
CA GLU A 416 22.37 -7.32 15.62
C GLU A 416 22.71 -5.84 15.33
N THR A 417 22.10 -5.28 14.29
CA THR A 417 22.28 -3.88 13.90
C THR A 417 21.64 -2.92 14.90
N VAL A 418 20.42 -3.23 15.37
CA VAL A 418 19.74 -2.45 16.42
C VAL A 418 20.54 -2.47 17.73
N ASP A 419 21.08 -3.62 18.12
CA ASP A 419 21.90 -3.74 19.32
C ASP A 419 23.16 -2.88 19.25
N LEU A 420 23.78 -2.84 18.06
CA LEU A 420 24.90 -1.94 17.80
C LEU A 420 24.46 -0.47 17.91
N PHE A 421 23.33 -0.10 17.32
CA PHE A 421 22.82 1.28 17.39
C PHE A 421 22.52 1.71 18.82
N LEU A 422 21.90 0.85 19.62
CA LEU A 422 21.61 1.12 21.03
C LEU A 422 22.90 1.24 21.85
N ARG A 423 23.90 0.37 21.61
CA ARG A 423 25.22 0.43 22.27
C ARG A 423 25.93 1.75 22.06
N TYR A 424 25.85 2.31 20.84
CA TYR A 424 26.47 3.59 20.48
C TYR A 424 25.56 4.80 20.68
N GLY A 425 24.35 4.61 21.21
CA GLY A 425 23.41 5.70 21.49
C GLY A 425 22.90 6.41 20.24
N ILE A 426 22.74 5.70 19.12
CA ILE A 426 22.18 6.25 17.87
C ILE A 426 20.72 6.64 18.10
N ARG A 427 20.41 7.94 17.96
CA ARG A 427 19.09 8.50 18.29
C ARG A 427 18.14 8.63 17.11
N ASN A 428 18.61 8.55 15.87
CA ASN A 428 17.78 8.71 14.69
C ASN A 428 18.04 7.56 13.72
N VAL A 429 16.98 6.87 13.32
CA VAL A 429 17.02 5.81 12.32
C VAL A 429 16.09 6.10 11.16
N GLU A 430 16.57 5.87 9.94
CA GLU A 430 15.73 5.81 8.74
C GLU A 430 15.36 4.35 8.50
N ALA A 431 14.09 4.00 8.74
CA ALA A 431 13.58 2.65 8.53
C ALA A 431 13.14 2.50 7.07
N SER A 432 13.79 1.60 6.32
CA SER A 432 13.56 1.42 4.88
C SER A 432 13.20 -0.02 4.50
N ALA A 433 12.41 -0.16 3.44
CA ALA A 433 11.95 -1.42 2.85
C ALA A 433 11.04 -2.29 3.75
N TYR A 434 10.56 -1.76 4.88
CA TYR A 434 9.67 -2.51 5.77
C TYR A 434 8.31 -2.77 5.14
N MET A 435 7.86 -4.02 5.18
CA MET A 435 6.49 -4.42 4.84
C MET A 435 5.66 -4.79 6.09
N GLN A 436 6.32 -4.94 7.24
CA GLN A 436 5.72 -5.28 8.54
C GLN A 436 6.57 -4.73 9.68
N ILE A 437 5.99 -4.55 10.87
CA ILE A 437 6.75 -4.17 12.07
C ILE A 437 7.49 -5.39 12.63
N THR A 438 8.81 -5.25 12.85
CA THR A 438 9.68 -6.33 13.32
C THR A 438 10.02 -6.17 14.81
N PRO A 439 10.41 -7.26 15.50
CA PRO A 439 10.93 -7.17 16.87
C PRO A 439 12.13 -6.24 17.03
N ALA A 440 13.06 -6.21 16.07
CA ALA A 440 14.23 -5.34 16.12
C ALA A 440 13.82 -3.85 16.07
N LEU A 441 12.91 -3.48 15.18
CA LEU A 441 12.41 -2.12 15.06
C LEU A 441 11.64 -1.68 16.33
N VAL A 442 10.82 -2.57 16.90
CA VAL A 442 10.12 -2.30 18.18
C VAL A 442 11.11 -2.13 19.33
N LYS A 443 12.15 -2.99 19.42
CA LYS A 443 13.22 -2.85 20.40
C LYS A 443 13.87 -1.46 20.30
N TYR A 444 14.30 -1.06 19.10
CA TYR A 444 14.92 0.25 18.89
C TYR A 444 14.02 1.41 19.37
N ARG A 445 12.74 1.38 18.98
CA ARG A 445 11.74 2.40 19.36
C ARG A 445 11.56 2.47 20.87
N LEU A 446 11.24 1.34 21.50
CA LEU A 446 10.83 1.28 22.89
C LEU A 446 12.00 1.45 23.86
N SER A 447 13.22 1.03 23.50
CA SER A 447 14.42 1.29 24.31
C SER A 447 14.71 2.78 24.48
N GLY A 448 14.15 3.65 23.63
CA GLY A 448 14.25 5.10 23.73
C GLY A 448 13.14 5.76 24.56
N LEU A 449 12.17 5.01 25.08
CA LEU A 449 11.06 5.57 25.85
C LEU A 449 11.37 5.69 27.34
N ARG A 450 10.88 6.77 27.93
CA ARG A 450 10.85 7.03 29.38
C ARG A 450 9.71 7.98 29.72
N ARG A 451 9.25 8.03 30.97
CA ARG A 451 8.30 9.07 31.41
C ARG A 451 9.01 10.36 31.83
N ASP A 452 8.35 11.50 31.60
CA ASP A 452 8.72 12.76 32.24
C ASP A 452 8.16 12.86 33.67
N ALA A 453 8.43 13.96 34.36
CA ALA A 453 7.97 14.20 35.73
C ALA A 453 6.42 14.27 35.84
N GLN A 454 5.72 14.45 34.72
CA GLN A 454 4.27 14.51 34.60
C GLN A 454 3.68 13.17 34.09
N GLY A 455 4.51 12.14 33.91
CA GLY A 455 4.10 10.82 33.44
C GLY A 455 3.91 10.71 31.93
N LYS A 456 4.20 11.75 31.15
CA LYS A 456 4.07 11.75 29.67
C LYS A 456 5.28 11.05 29.04
N PRO A 457 5.09 10.28 27.95
CA PRO A 457 6.21 9.63 27.27
C PRO A 457 7.14 10.65 26.63
N ILE A 458 8.44 10.52 26.91
CA ILE A 458 9.54 11.13 26.18
C ILE A 458 10.11 10.09 25.23
N ILE A 459 10.26 10.50 23.98
CA ILE A 459 10.86 9.70 22.91
C ILE A 459 12.30 10.16 22.68
N ALA A 460 13.28 9.32 23.03
CA ALA A 460 14.69 9.58 22.75
C ALA A 460 15.19 8.98 21.43
N ASN A 461 14.67 7.81 21.05
CA ASN A 461 15.04 7.12 19.80
C ASN A 461 13.95 7.37 18.76
N ARG A 462 14.31 8.07 17.70
CA ARG A 462 13.41 8.52 16.65
C ARG A 462 13.50 7.65 15.42
N ILE A 463 12.35 7.41 14.81
CA ILE A 463 12.22 6.67 13.56
C ILE A 463 11.60 7.58 12.51
N LEU A 464 12.34 7.74 11.40
CA LEU A 464 11.83 8.26 10.14
C LEU A 464 11.59 7.07 9.22
N ALA A 465 10.33 6.72 9.00
CA ALA A 465 9.95 5.56 8.20
C ALA A 465 9.70 5.96 6.75
N LYS A 466 10.44 5.35 5.83
CA LYS A 466 10.28 5.60 4.39
C LYS A 466 9.24 4.64 3.82
N VAL A 467 8.17 5.19 3.25
CA VAL A 467 6.98 4.45 2.85
C VAL A 467 6.45 4.94 1.50
N SER A 468 5.97 4.02 0.67
CA SER A 468 5.35 4.30 -0.63
C SER A 468 3.87 3.87 -0.69
N ARG A 469 3.42 3.08 0.30
CA ARG A 469 2.10 2.43 0.34
C ARG A 469 1.32 2.79 1.61
N PRO A 470 0.02 3.13 1.52
CA PRO A 470 -0.81 3.48 2.67
C PRO A 470 -0.85 2.42 3.77
N GLU A 471 -0.94 1.14 3.41
CA GLU A 471 -0.99 0.02 4.35
C GLU A 471 0.31 -0.12 5.16
N VAL A 472 1.47 0.20 4.58
CA VAL A 472 2.75 0.22 5.32
C VAL A 472 2.83 1.46 6.20
N ALA A 473 2.42 2.63 5.67
CA ALA A 473 2.37 3.86 6.45
C ALA A 473 1.50 3.71 7.70
N GLN A 474 0.36 3.02 7.60
CA GLN A 474 -0.53 2.74 8.72
C GLN A 474 0.20 1.97 9.84
N LEU A 475 1.02 0.98 9.52
CA LEU A 475 1.79 0.23 10.51
C LEU A 475 2.72 1.11 11.34
N PHE A 476 3.34 2.12 10.71
CA PHE A 476 4.24 3.06 11.38
C PHE A 476 3.49 4.16 12.14
N LEU A 477 2.27 4.48 11.72
CA LEU A 477 1.36 5.41 12.40
C LEU A 477 0.68 4.77 13.62
N SER A 478 0.61 3.45 13.69
CA SER A 478 0.09 2.72 14.85
C SER A 478 1.14 2.54 15.96
N PRO A 479 0.72 2.22 17.20
CA PRO A 479 1.63 1.82 18.26
C PRO A 479 2.31 0.48 17.97
N ALA A 480 3.33 0.14 18.77
CA ALA A 480 3.99 -1.15 18.67
C ALA A 480 3.01 -2.32 18.89
N PRO A 481 3.03 -3.38 18.06
CA PRO A 481 2.14 -4.53 18.25
C PRO A 481 2.35 -5.21 19.60
N GLU A 482 1.30 -5.34 20.42
CA GLU A 482 1.37 -5.85 21.80
C GLU A 482 2.06 -7.22 21.90
N ARG A 483 1.83 -8.11 20.93
CA ARG A 483 2.49 -9.41 20.87
C ARG A 483 4.01 -9.29 20.85
N ILE A 484 4.54 -8.34 20.06
CA ILE A 484 5.98 -8.10 19.95
C ILE A 484 6.49 -7.42 21.23
N VAL A 485 5.75 -6.47 21.77
CA VAL A 485 6.09 -5.80 23.04
C VAL A 485 6.22 -6.84 24.16
N LYS A 486 5.21 -7.70 24.33
CA LYS A 486 5.23 -8.78 25.32
C LYS A 486 6.41 -9.71 25.13
N GLN A 487 6.69 -10.13 23.88
CA GLN A 487 7.84 -10.97 23.57
C GLN A 487 9.16 -10.31 24.04
N LEU A 488 9.34 -9.01 23.78
CA LEU A 488 10.56 -8.29 24.17
C LEU A 488 10.67 -8.09 25.68
N VAL A 489 9.55 -7.89 26.39
CA VAL A 489 9.52 -7.86 27.86
C VAL A 489 9.93 -9.22 28.43
N ASP A 490 9.35 -10.31 27.94
CA ASP A 490 9.66 -11.67 28.39
C ASP A 490 11.14 -12.03 28.15
N GLN A 491 11.70 -11.49 27.05
CA GLN A 491 13.12 -11.63 26.70
C GLN A 491 14.05 -10.63 27.42
N HIS A 492 13.51 -9.77 28.28
CA HIS A 492 14.24 -8.73 29.02
C HIS A 492 14.98 -7.72 28.11
N GLU A 493 14.48 -7.54 26.88
CA GLU A 493 15.03 -6.61 25.90
C GLU A 493 14.51 -5.18 26.07
N ILE A 494 13.36 -5.04 26.74
CA ILE A 494 12.76 -3.77 27.15
C ILE A 494 12.19 -3.88 28.56
N SER A 495 12.09 -2.76 29.26
CA SER A 495 11.51 -2.68 30.61
C SER A 495 9.98 -2.64 30.58
N ALA A 496 9.35 -2.93 31.73
CA ALA A 496 7.91 -2.78 31.92
C ALA A 496 7.44 -1.34 31.68
N GLU A 497 8.20 -0.33 32.14
CA GLU A 497 7.86 1.09 31.91
C GLU A 497 7.84 1.43 30.41
N GLN A 498 8.82 0.91 29.64
CA GLN A 498 8.88 1.10 28.19
C GLN A 498 7.71 0.42 27.47
N ALA A 499 7.34 -0.79 27.91
CA ALA A 499 6.18 -1.50 27.40
C ALA A 499 4.88 -0.77 27.71
N GLU A 500 4.72 -0.23 28.92
CA GLU A 500 3.56 0.59 29.28
C GLU A 500 3.49 1.87 28.44
N CYS A 501 4.61 2.51 28.11
CA CYS A 501 4.59 3.71 27.28
C CYS A 501 4.31 3.40 25.79
N SER A 502 4.42 2.13 25.36
CA SER A 502 4.39 1.76 23.94
C SER A 502 3.08 2.10 23.23
N HIS A 503 1.93 2.02 23.92
CA HIS A 503 0.61 2.34 23.33
C HIS A 503 0.37 3.85 23.19
N MET A 504 1.16 4.67 23.89
CA MET A 504 1.00 6.13 23.93
C MET A 504 1.74 6.85 22.80
N VAL A 505 2.50 6.12 21.98
CA VAL A 505 3.35 6.67 20.92
C VAL A 505 3.20 5.86 19.63
N PRO A 506 3.33 6.50 18.46
CA PRO A 506 3.41 5.78 17.19
C PRO A 506 4.76 5.06 17.06
N MET A 507 4.82 4.07 16.17
CA MET A 507 6.06 3.38 15.81
C MET A 507 7.09 4.33 15.18
N ALA A 508 6.66 5.31 14.37
CA ALA A 508 7.52 6.34 13.80
C ALA A 508 7.12 7.75 14.22
N ASP A 509 8.09 8.64 14.36
CA ASP A 509 7.86 10.07 14.59
C ASP A 509 7.58 10.81 13.29
N ASP A 510 8.13 10.27 12.20
CA ASP A 510 8.10 10.87 10.88
C ASP A 510 7.90 9.79 9.83
N LEU A 511 7.01 10.05 8.88
CA LEU A 511 6.92 9.31 7.64
C LEU A 511 7.60 10.10 6.54
N CYS A 512 8.29 9.41 5.64
CA CYS A 512 8.77 9.99 4.39
C CYS A 512 8.13 9.26 3.23
N VAL A 513 7.25 9.97 2.51
CA VAL A 513 6.53 9.43 1.36
C VAL A 513 7.49 9.34 0.18
N GLU A 514 7.89 8.13 -0.18
CA GLU A 514 8.77 7.88 -1.31
C GLU A 514 7.93 7.65 -2.58
N ALA A 515 7.93 8.66 -3.45
CA ALA A 515 7.37 8.57 -4.80
C ALA A 515 8.37 7.89 -5.76
N ASP A 516 8.32 8.20 -7.05
CA ASP A 516 9.30 7.70 -7.99
C ASP A 516 10.73 8.17 -7.65
N SER A 517 11.61 7.21 -7.38
CA SER A 517 12.94 7.45 -6.82
C SER A 517 13.99 6.53 -7.45
N GLY A 518 15.28 6.84 -7.23
CA GLY A 518 16.39 5.97 -7.62
C GLY A 518 16.54 4.79 -6.67
N GLY A 519 16.86 3.61 -7.19
CA GLY A 519 16.85 2.37 -6.40
C GLY A 519 15.44 1.78 -6.33
N HIS A 520 15.11 1.04 -5.28
CA HIS A 520 13.77 0.46 -5.12
C HIS A 520 12.69 1.52 -5.15
N THR A 521 11.68 1.33 -5.98
CA THR A 521 10.56 2.25 -6.11
C THR A 521 9.32 1.54 -6.65
N ASP A 522 8.15 2.00 -6.20
CA ASP A 522 6.85 1.57 -6.69
C ASP A 522 6.34 2.46 -7.85
N MET A 523 7.20 3.34 -8.38
CA MET A 523 6.87 4.28 -9.45
C MET A 523 5.73 5.24 -9.05
N GLY A 524 5.69 5.59 -7.77
CA GLY A 524 4.64 6.40 -7.18
C GLY A 524 4.60 7.83 -7.70
N VAL A 525 3.41 8.41 -7.85
CA VAL A 525 3.26 9.82 -8.24
C VAL A 525 3.18 10.70 -6.98
N ALA A 526 4.16 11.58 -6.79
CA ALA A 526 4.27 12.42 -5.59
C ALA A 526 3.00 13.23 -5.29
N ALA A 527 2.40 13.86 -6.31
CA ALA A 527 1.19 14.66 -6.18
C ALA A 527 -0.05 13.86 -5.71
N VAL A 528 -0.01 12.53 -5.83
CA VAL A 528 -1.08 11.63 -5.38
C VAL A 528 -0.74 11.04 -4.01
N LEU A 529 0.48 10.53 -3.86
CA LEU A 529 0.88 9.81 -2.65
C LEU A 529 0.99 10.73 -1.44
N ILE A 530 1.62 11.91 -1.57
CA ILE A 530 1.84 12.81 -0.43
C ILE A 530 0.51 13.20 0.23
N PRO A 531 -0.49 13.74 -0.50
CA PRO A 531 -1.78 14.08 0.12
C PRO A 531 -2.54 12.86 0.65
N THR A 532 -2.33 11.67 0.08
CA THR A 532 -2.97 10.43 0.54
C THR A 532 -2.43 10.01 1.91
N ILE A 533 -1.11 10.02 2.08
CA ILE A 533 -0.48 9.68 3.35
C ILE A 533 -0.73 10.75 4.42
N ILE A 534 -0.79 12.05 4.05
CA ILE A 534 -1.18 13.11 4.99
C ILE A 534 -2.59 12.87 5.55
N ARG A 535 -3.57 12.54 4.68
CA ARG A 535 -4.93 12.22 5.13
C ARG A 535 -4.96 11.00 6.05
N LEU A 536 -4.22 9.95 5.69
CA LEU A 536 -4.08 8.77 6.55
C LEU A 536 -3.49 9.14 7.92
N ARG A 537 -2.41 9.94 7.94
CA ARG A 537 -1.80 10.44 9.17
C ARG A 537 -2.81 11.21 10.02
N ASP A 538 -3.60 12.10 9.41
CA ASP A 538 -4.60 12.89 10.13
C ASP A 538 -5.69 11.98 10.76
N SER A 539 -6.17 10.98 10.03
CA SER A 539 -7.10 9.97 10.57
C SER A 539 -6.49 9.17 11.73
N MET A 540 -5.25 8.71 11.58
CA MET A 540 -4.55 7.96 12.64
C MET A 540 -4.27 8.83 13.87
N GLN A 541 -3.99 10.11 13.68
CA GLN A 541 -3.82 11.07 14.77
C GLN A 541 -5.13 11.30 15.54
N GLN A 542 -6.27 11.34 14.84
CA GLN A 542 -7.58 11.44 15.49
C GLN A 542 -7.94 10.16 16.26
N GLN A 543 -7.60 9.00 15.71
CA GLN A 543 -7.82 7.69 16.32
C GLN A 543 -7.00 7.51 17.60
N HIS A 544 -5.67 7.68 17.52
CA HIS A 544 -4.79 7.37 18.64
C HIS A 544 -4.54 8.56 19.58
N GLN A 545 -4.90 9.78 19.18
CA GLN A 545 -4.78 11.00 19.98
C GLN A 545 -3.38 11.21 20.58
N TYR A 546 -2.33 10.87 19.81
CA TYR A 546 -0.96 11.02 20.27
C TYR A 546 -0.67 12.45 20.70
N ALA A 547 0.16 12.59 21.73
CA ALA A 547 0.48 13.90 22.27
C ALA A 547 1.29 14.80 21.31
N ARG A 548 1.85 14.21 20.25
CA ARG A 548 2.46 14.89 19.11
C ARG A 548 1.99 14.22 17.83
N GLN A 549 1.77 15.02 16.80
CA GLN A 549 1.37 14.52 15.49
C GLN A 549 2.59 13.98 14.73
N VAL A 550 2.46 12.79 14.13
CA VAL A 550 3.49 12.24 13.23
C VAL A 550 3.63 13.15 12.02
N ARG A 551 4.84 13.54 11.65
CA ARG A 551 5.06 14.45 10.51
C ARG A 551 5.21 13.66 9.21
N VAL A 552 4.85 14.25 8.08
CA VAL A 552 4.89 13.59 6.77
C VAL A 552 5.76 14.39 5.82
N GLY A 553 6.95 13.88 5.51
CA GLY A 553 7.84 14.43 4.50
C GLY A 553 7.68 13.78 3.13
N ALA A 554 8.44 14.27 2.17
CA ALA A 554 8.39 13.84 0.77
C ALA A 554 9.78 13.47 0.23
N ALA A 555 9.82 12.38 -0.56
CA ALA A 555 10.97 11.90 -1.31
C ALA A 555 10.54 11.47 -2.72
N GLY A 556 11.53 11.31 -3.60
CA GLY A 556 11.31 10.92 -5.00
C GLY A 556 11.03 12.13 -5.90
N GLY A 557 11.77 12.23 -7.01
CA GLY A 557 11.65 13.35 -7.96
C GLY A 557 12.20 14.72 -7.51
N ILE A 558 12.70 14.86 -6.28
CA ILE A 558 13.17 16.15 -5.74
C ILE A 558 14.65 16.37 -6.10
N GLY A 559 14.88 17.16 -7.16
CA GLY A 559 16.23 17.58 -7.59
C GLY A 559 16.36 19.05 -7.98
N THR A 560 15.26 19.82 -7.97
CA THR A 560 15.26 21.25 -8.32
C THR A 560 14.42 22.06 -7.33
N PRO A 561 14.61 23.40 -7.28
CA PRO A 561 13.83 24.28 -6.42
C PRO A 561 12.32 24.18 -6.64
N GLU A 562 11.87 23.98 -7.88
CA GLU A 562 10.46 23.81 -8.23
C GLU A 562 9.87 22.54 -7.63
N ALA A 563 10.60 21.42 -7.72
CA ALA A 563 10.16 20.16 -7.16
C ALA A 563 10.09 20.22 -5.63
N ALA A 564 11.08 20.86 -4.99
CA ALA A 564 11.08 21.10 -3.55
C ALA A 564 9.91 22.01 -3.12
N ALA A 565 9.70 23.13 -3.82
CA ALA A 565 8.58 24.03 -3.57
C ALA A 565 7.22 23.33 -3.73
N CYS A 566 7.08 22.48 -4.75
CA CYS A 566 5.89 21.67 -4.97
C CYS A 566 5.62 20.70 -3.80
N ALA A 567 6.65 20.01 -3.30
CA ALA A 567 6.50 19.11 -2.16
C ALA A 567 5.99 19.85 -0.90
N PHE A 568 6.55 21.02 -0.60
CA PHE A 568 6.05 21.85 0.51
C PHE A 568 4.62 22.35 0.29
N LEU A 569 4.26 22.75 -0.94
CA LEU A 569 2.88 23.13 -1.28
C LEU A 569 1.88 21.98 -1.15
N LEU A 570 2.32 20.74 -1.38
CA LEU A 570 1.50 19.54 -1.15
C LEU A 570 1.34 19.19 0.34
N GLY A 571 2.00 19.93 1.23
CA GLY A 571 1.91 19.77 2.69
C GLY A 571 3.03 18.96 3.32
N ALA A 572 4.16 18.76 2.62
CA ALA A 572 5.30 18.05 3.21
C ALA A 572 5.91 18.84 4.39
N ASP A 573 6.09 18.18 5.52
CA ASP A 573 6.74 18.73 6.71
C ASP A 573 8.27 18.85 6.54
N PHE A 574 8.86 18.05 5.64
CA PHE A 574 10.26 18.10 5.26
C PHE A 574 10.44 17.45 3.87
N ILE A 575 11.58 17.71 3.22
CA ILE A 575 11.96 17.02 1.98
C ILE A 575 13.17 16.13 2.19
N LEU A 576 13.26 15.06 1.39
CA LEU A 576 14.38 14.14 1.38
C LEU A 576 14.90 13.95 -0.05
N THR A 577 16.22 14.06 -0.20
CA THR A 577 16.90 13.88 -1.49
C THR A 577 17.83 12.66 -1.47
N GLY A 578 18.01 12.05 -2.63
CA GLY A 578 18.84 10.84 -2.82
C GLY A 578 19.75 10.94 -4.03
N SER A 579 19.19 10.83 -5.25
CA SER A 579 19.97 10.74 -6.49
C SER A 579 20.92 11.93 -6.71
N ILE A 580 20.56 13.15 -6.30
CA ILE A 580 21.46 14.31 -6.40
C ILE A 580 22.66 14.18 -5.47
N ASN A 581 22.47 13.60 -4.27
CA ASN A 581 23.52 13.44 -3.27
C ASN A 581 24.55 12.40 -3.71
N GLN A 582 24.16 11.41 -4.51
CA GLN A 582 25.11 10.42 -5.04
C GLN A 582 26.18 11.03 -5.96
N CYS A 583 25.85 12.15 -6.63
CA CYS A 583 26.75 12.89 -7.51
C CYS A 583 27.39 14.07 -6.76
N THR A 584 27.98 13.81 -5.60
CA THR A 584 28.69 14.82 -4.78
C THR A 584 30.09 14.33 -4.41
N ALA A 585 30.94 15.25 -3.98
CA ALA A 585 32.31 14.93 -3.56
C ALA A 585 32.33 13.90 -2.43
N GLU A 586 31.43 14.01 -1.47
CA GLU A 586 31.41 13.19 -0.25
C GLU A 586 30.84 11.79 -0.46
N ALA A 587 30.02 11.57 -1.49
CA ALA A 587 29.34 10.28 -1.70
C ALA A 587 30.35 9.12 -1.86
N GLY A 588 30.07 7.97 -1.26
CA GLY A 588 30.86 6.74 -1.34
C GLY A 588 30.73 6.00 -2.68
N MET A 589 30.60 6.74 -3.78
CA MET A 589 30.53 6.22 -5.14
C MET A 589 31.85 6.46 -5.87
N SER A 590 32.21 5.60 -6.83
CA SER A 590 33.45 5.80 -7.60
C SER A 590 33.41 7.10 -8.42
N GLU A 591 34.58 7.72 -8.59
CA GLU A 591 34.73 8.91 -9.43
C GLU A 591 34.25 8.66 -10.87
N ALA A 592 34.57 7.48 -11.42
CA ALA A 592 34.12 7.06 -12.75
C ALA A 592 32.60 7.09 -12.90
N VAL A 593 31.85 6.68 -11.87
CA VAL A 593 30.38 6.76 -11.89
C VAL A 593 29.93 8.21 -11.71
N LYS A 594 30.55 8.99 -10.82
CA LYS A 594 30.20 10.41 -10.62
C LYS A 594 30.40 11.24 -11.90
N ASP A 595 31.46 10.98 -12.66
CA ASP A 595 31.71 11.57 -13.99
C ASP A 595 30.58 11.23 -14.98
N MET A 596 29.97 10.04 -14.89
CA MET A 596 28.81 9.69 -15.71
C MET A 596 27.51 10.32 -15.21
N LEU A 597 27.32 10.39 -13.89
CA LEU A 597 26.13 10.91 -13.22
C LEU A 597 25.91 12.41 -13.49
N GLN A 598 26.98 13.20 -13.56
CA GLN A 598 26.89 14.64 -13.83
C GLN A 598 26.36 14.97 -15.23
N ASP A 599 26.47 14.03 -16.18
CA ASP A 599 26.05 14.20 -17.58
C ASP A 599 24.66 13.65 -17.88
N LEU A 600 23.94 13.14 -16.87
CA LEU A 600 22.59 12.61 -17.06
C LEU A 600 21.56 13.71 -17.33
N ASN A 601 20.60 13.39 -18.17
CA ASN A 601 19.38 14.15 -18.39
C ASN A 601 18.17 13.42 -17.77
N VAL A 602 17.01 14.08 -17.73
CA VAL A 602 15.78 13.58 -17.06
C VAL A 602 15.36 12.20 -17.58
N GLN A 603 15.57 11.94 -18.88
CA GLN A 603 15.17 10.69 -19.55
C GLN A 603 16.29 9.63 -19.58
N ASP A 604 17.40 9.82 -18.85
CA ASP A 604 18.57 8.92 -18.88
C ASP A 604 18.54 7.84 -17.79
N THR A 605 17.37 7.59 -17.19
CA THR A 605 17.09 6.47 -16.28
C THR A 605 16.13 5.46 -16.89
N ASP A 606 16.05 4.27 -16.31
CA ASP A 606 15.13 3.19 -16.67
C ASP A 606 14.84 2.29 -15.46
N TYR A 607 13.82 1.44 -15.59
CA TYR A 607 13.49 0.45 -14.58
C TYR A 607 14.11 -0.90 -14.91
N ALA A 608 14.68 -1.54 -13.90
CA ALA A 608 15.25 -2.87 -13.97
C ALA A 608 14.68 -3.74 -12.82
N PRO A 609 14.72 -5.08 -12.94
CA PRO A 609 14.41 -5.98 -11.83
C PRO A 609 15.30 -5.69 -10.62
N ALA A 610 14.75 -5.82 -9.41
CA ALA A 610 15.50 -5.77 -8.18
C ALA A 610 16.20 -7.12 -7.93
N GLY A 611 17.50 -7.12 -7.56
CA GLY A 611 18.24 -8.37 -7.37
C GLY A 611 17.94 -9.11 -6.05
N ASP A 612 17.51 -8.40 -5.03
CA ASP A 612 17.14 -8.92 -3.70
C ASP A 612 15.73 -9.51 -3.66
N MET A 613 14.80 -8.98 -4.46
CA MET A 613 13.42 -9.45 -4.63
C MET A 613 13.14 -9.89 -6.08
N PHE A 614 14.15 -10.48 -6.73
CA PHE A 614 14.13 -10.83 -8.15
C PHE A 614 12.94 -11.70 -8.54
N GLU A 615 12.67 -12.75 -7.77
CA GLU A 615 11.59 -13.71 -8.04
C GLU A 615 10.18 -13.09 -7.88
N LEU A 616 10.05 -12.02 -7.08
CA LEU A 616 8.80 -11.28 -6.86
C LEU A 616 8.53 -10.20 -7.92
N GLY A 617 9.46 -10.00 -8.86
CA GLY A 617 9.30 -9.00 -9.93
C GLY A 617 9.42 -7.54 -9.49
N ALA A 618 9.89 -7.30 -8.26
CA ALA A 618 10.16 -5.95 -7.75
C ALA A 618 11.12 -5.19 -8.69
N LYS A 619 11.00 -3.87 -8.71
CA LYS A 619 11.74 -3.00 -9.62
C LYS A 619 12.63 -2.02 -8.88
N VAL A 620 13.72 -1.65 -9.54
CA VAL A 620 14.61 -0.57 -9.16
C VAL A 620 14.75 0.39 -10.32
N GLN A 621 14.86 1.69 -10.04
CA GLN A 621 15.21 2.69 -11.05
C GLN A 621 16.72 2.92 -11.08
N VAL A 622 17.29 2.85 -12.28
CA VAL A 622 18.74 2.88 -12.52
C VAL A 622 19.12 3.79 -13.68
N MET A 623 20.36 4.24 -13.71
CA MET A 623 20.96 4.91 -14.87
C MET A 623 20.95 3.99 -16.11
N LYS A 624 20.52 4.51 -17.26
CA LYS A 624 20.61 3.79 -18.55
C LYS A 624 21.63 4.38 -19.53
N LYS A 625 21.98 5.67 -19.41
CA LYS A 625 22.91 6.30 -20.35
C LYS A 625 24.33 5.75 -20.18
N GLY A 626 24.92 5.31 -21.28
CA GLY A 626 26.29 4.81 -21.32
C GLY A 626 26.50 3.42 -20.70
N VAL A 627 25.43 2.71 -20.35
CA VAL A 627 25.47 1.35 -19.78
C VAL A 627 24.43 0.45 -20.45
N PHE A 628 24.65 -0.86 -20.35
CA PHE A 628 23.70 -1.89 -20.77
C PHE A 628 23.01 -2.57 -19.60
N PHE A 629 23.36 -2.25 -18.35
CA PHE A 629 22.80 -2.90 -17.15
C PHE A 629 21.27 -3.04 -17.19
N PRO A 630 20.45 -1.97 -17.34
CA PRO A 630 18.99 -2.13 -17.31
C PRO A 630 18.45 -3.07 -18.41
N ALA A 631 18.97 -2.98 -19.64
CA ALA A 631 18.59 -3.88 -20.72
C ALA A 631 19.01 -5.34 -20.44
N ARG A 632 20.21 -5.54 -19.87
CA ARG A 632 20.73 -6.85 -19.51
C ARG A 632 19.94 -7.48 -18.37
N ALA A 633 19.67 -6.72 -17.32
CA ALA A 633 18.89 -7.12 -16.16
C ALA A 633 17.45 -7.52 -16.56
N ASN A 634 16.78 -6.72 -17.39
CA ASN A 634 15.45 -7.06 -17.91
C ASN A 634 15.48 -8.35 -18.76
N LYS A 635 16.51 -8.54 -19.59
CA LYS A 635 16.67 -9.80 -20.34
C LYS A 635 16.86 -11.01 -19.43
N LEU A 636 17.66 -10.90 -18.37
CA LEU A 636 17.84 -12.00 -17.40
C LEU A 636 16.51 -12.35 -16.72
N TYR A 637 15.70 -11.36 -16.36
CA TYR A 637 14.39 -11.60 -15.76
C TYR A 637 13.39 -12.22 -16.72
N HIS A 638 13.36 -11.77 -17.98
CA HIS A 638 12.56 -12.37 -19.04
C HIS A 638 12.91 -13.86 -19.23
N LEU A 639 14.20 -14.17 -19.35
CA LEU A 639 14.68 -15.54 -19.48
C LEU A 639 14.32 -16.37 -18.24
N TRP A 640 14.38 -15.79 -17.04
CA TRP A 640 13.98 -16.51 -15.84
C TRP A 640 12.48 -16.84 -15.79
N ARG A 641 11.62 -15.96 -16.33
CA ARG A 641 10.17 -16.23 -16.44
C ARG A 641 9.85 -17.33 -17.44
N GLU A 642 10.52 -17.33 -18.60
CA GLU A 642 10.23 -18.25 -19.71
C GLU A 642 10.82 -19.65 -19.57
N HIS A 643 11.88 -19.79 -18.78
CA HIS A 643 12.63 -21.05 -18.66
C HIS A 643 12.55 -21.64 -17.25
N ASP A 644 12.46 -22.96 -17.14
CA ASP A 644 12.46 -23.65 -15.84
C ASP A 644 13.85 -23.98 -15.30
N SER A 645 14.91 -23.80 -16.10
CA SER A 645 16.29 -24.02 -15.67
C SER A 645 17.29 -23.32 -16.60
N LEU A 646 18.55 -23.20 -16.16
CA LEU A 646 19.64 -22.73 -17.03
C LEU A 646 19.84 -23.63 -18.26
N ALA A 647 19.53 -24.93 -18.14
CA ALA A 647 19.71 -25.90 -19.22
C ALA A 647 18.64 -25.81 -20.32
N SER A 648 17.48 -25.20 -20.05
CA SER A 648 16.43 -25.03 -21.05
C SER A 648 16.62 -23.76 -21.90
N ILE A 649 17.61 -22.91 -21.60
CA ILE A 649 17.98 -21.76 -22.42
C ILE A 649 18.73 -22.24 -23.66
N ASP A 650 18.37 -21.72 -24.83
CA ASP A 650 19.01 -22.12 -26.09
C ASP A 650 20.53 -21.84 -26.07
N ALA A 651 21.30 -22.71 -26.72
CA ALA A 651 22.77 -22.66 -26.66
C ALA A 651 23.37 -21.32 -27.13
N LYS A 652 22.73 -20.61 -28.07
CA LYS A 652 23.21 -19.31 -28.56
C LYS A 652 23.01 -18.24 -27.49
N THR A 653 21.84 -18.19 -26.86
CA THR A 653 21.55 -17.26 -25.77
C THR A 653 22.39 -17.57 -24.53
N ALA A 654 22.48 -18.84 -24.13
CA ALA A 654 23.31 -19.27 -23.00
C ALA A 654 24.79 -18.90 -23.19
N LYS A 655 25.34 -19.12 -24.38
CA LYS A 655 26.72 -18.70 -24.71
C LYS A 655 26.87 -17.18 -24.63
N HIS A 656 25.92 -16.43 -25.18
CA HIS A 656 25.96 -14.97 -25.14
C HIS A 656 25.94 -14.42 -23.70
N LEU A 657 25.10 -14.98 -22.83
CA LEU A 657 25.05 -14.59 -21.41
C LEU A 657 26.40 -14.82 -20.73
N GLN A 658 26.97 -16.02 -20.88
CA GLN A 658 28.25 -16.39 -20.27
C GLN A 658 29.41 -15.52 -20.77
N GLU A 659 29.47 -15.22 -22.07
CA GLU A 659 30.56 -14.43 -22.66
C GLU A 659 30.42 -12.91 -22.48
N LYS A 660 29.18 -12.38 -22.48
CA LYS A 660 28.95 -10.92 -22.56
C LYS A 660 28.40 -10.31 -21.26
N TYR A 661 27.66 -11.06 -20.46
CA TYR A 661 27.03 -10.58 -19.24
C TYR A 661 27.87 -11.00 -18.04
N PHE A 662 27.99 -12.32 -17.83
CA PHE A 662 28.71 -12.89 -16.70
C PHE A 662 30.22 -12.82 -16.89
N ARG A 663 30.70 -12.96 -18.14
CA ARG A 663 32.12 -13.19 -18.49
C ARG A 663 32.73 -14.38 -17.74
N ARG A 664 31.88 -15.37 -17.45
CA ARG A 664 32.11 -16.58 -16.67
C ARG A 664 31.11 -17.62 -17.12
N SER A 665 31.43 -18.90 -16.94
CA SER A 665 30.46 -19.97 -17.15
C SER A 665 29.37 -19.94 -16.06
N PHE A 666 28.23 -20.56 -16.33
CA PHE A 666 27.18 -20.68 -15.31
C PHE A 666 27.65 -21.48 -14.10
N GLU A 667 28.50 -22.47 -14.30
CA GLU A 667 29.09 -23.29 -13.24
C GLU A 667 30.01 -22.46 -12.34
N GLU A 668 30.86 -21.60 -12.94
CA GLU A 668 31.73 -20.69 -12.18
C GLU A 668 30.91 -19.69 -11.36
N VAL A 669 29.87 -19.08 -11.96
CA VAL A 669 28.97 -18.15 -11.25
C VAL A 669 28.25 -18.85 -10.11
N TYR A 670 27.76 -20.08 -10.33
CA TYR A 670 27.09 -20.85 -9.29
C TYR A 670 28.05 -21.26 -8.16
N ALA A 671 29.30 -21.59 -8.48
CA ALA A 671 30.32 -21.90 -7.46
C ALA A 671 30.60 -20.68 -6.56
N GLU A 672 30.80 -19.50 -7.15
CA GLU A 672 30.97 -18.25 -6.37
C GLU A 672 29.74 -17.95 -5.50
N THR A 673 28.55 -18.13 -6.07
CA THR A 673 27.28 -17.93 -5.35
C THR A 673 27.13 -18.91 -4.20
N ARG A 674 27.46 -20.18 -4.42
CA ARG A 674 27.46 -21.23 -3.40
C ARG A 674 28.38 -20.89 -2.24
N ASP A 675 29.62 -20.47 -2.51
CA ASP A 675 30.59 -20.10 -1.48
C ASP A 675 30.15 -18.89 -0.64
N HIS A 676 29.40 -17.97 -1.24
CA HIS A 676 28.81 -16.83 -0.53
C HIS A 676 27.67 -17.28 0.40
N TYR A 677 26.67 -17.99 -0.12
CA TYR A 677 25.48 -18.36 0.64
C TYR A 677 25.75 -19.45 1.69
N LEU A 678 26.71 -20.35 1.49
CA LEU A 678 27.07 -21.35 2.51
C LEU A 678 27.58 -20.73 3.83
N LYS A 679 28.09 -19.50 3.80
CA LYS A 679 28.59 -18.82 5.00
C LYS A 679 27.47 -18.15 5.81
N SER A 680 26.37 -17.78 5.17
CA SER A 680 25.33 -16.95 5.78
C SER A 680 23.96 -17.62 5.82
N VAL A 681 23.54 -18.30 4.76
CA VAL A 681 22.21 -18.92 4.60
C VAL A 681 22.33 -20.24 3.82
N PRO A 682 22.88 -21.32 4.40
CA PRO A 682 23.10 -22.59 3.71
C PRO A 682 21.85 -23.19 3.06
N GLY A 683 20.67 -22.95 3.64
CA GLY A 683 19.39 -23.45 3.14
C GLY A 683 19.03 -22.98 1.72
N GLU A 684 19.53 -21.82 1.27
CA GLU A 684 19.33 -21.35 -0.11
C GLU A 684 20.03 -22.27 -1.13
N ILE A 685 21.19 -22.83 -0.77
CA ILE A 685 21.94 -23.76 -1.62
C ILE A 685 21.26 -25.13 -1.64
N GLU A 686 20.77 -25.61 -0.49
CA GLU A 686 19.99 -26.85 -0.44
C GLU A 686 18.73 -26.76 -1.32
N ARG A 687 18.07 -25.60 -1.32
CA ARG A 687 16.92 -25.33 -2.19
C ARG A 687 17.33 -25.28 -3.65
N ALA A 688 18.42 -24.60 -3.98
CA ALA A 688 18.92 -24.48 -5.35
C ALA A 688 19.33 -25.84 -5.94
N ASP A 689 19.91 -26.73 -5.14
CA ASP A 689 20.29 -28.07 -5.57
C ASP A 689 19.07 -28.96 -5.87
N ARG A 690 17.90 -28.66 -5.29
CA ARG A 690 16.62 -29.37 -5.52
C ARG A 690 15.70 -28.69 -6.55
N ASN A 691 15.89 -27.40 -6.79
CA ASN A 691 15.03 -26.60 -7.66
C ASN A 691 15.88 -25.87 -8.73
N PRO A 692 15.93 -26.37 -9.97
CA PRO A 692 16.70 -25.77 -11.06
C PRO A 692 16.32 -24.32 -11.41
N LYS A 693 15.05 -23.94 -11.20
CA LYS A 693 14.56 -22.57 -11.45
C LYS A 693 15.07 -21.60 -10.40
N HIS A 694 15.12 -22.04 -9.14
CA HIS A 694 15.72 -21.27 -8.07
C HIS A 694 17.24 -21.15 -8.22
N LYS A 695 17.93 -22.23 -8.64
CA LYS A 695 19.35 -22.17 -9.02
C LYS A 695 19.61 -21.15 -10.13
N MET A 696 18.77 -21.12 -11.16
CA MET A 696 18.84 -20.10 -12.21
C MET A 696 18.67 -18.69 -11.64
N ALA A 697 17.71 -18.48 -10.73
CA ALA A 697 17.52 -17.20 -10.06
C ALA A 697 18.80 -16.76 -9.31
N LEU A 698 19.43 -17.64 -8.53
CA LEU A 698 20.67 -17.32 -7.82
C LEU A 698 21.81 -16.93 -8.77
N VAL A 699 21.99 -17.67 -9.88
CA VAL A 699 22.99 -17.34 -10.91
C VAL A 699 22.70 -15.99 -11.56
N PHE A 700 21.44 -15.65 -11.82
CA PHE A 700 21.11 -14.34 -12.39
C PHE A 700 21.26 -13.21 -11.37
N ARG A 701 20.85 -13.41 -10.12
CA ARG A 701 21.01 -12.46 -9.01
C ARG A 701 22.47 -12.09 -8.76
N TRP A 702 23.39 -13.03 -8.98
CA TRP A 702 24.83 -12.76 -8.93
C TRP A 702 25.24 -11.58 -9.83
N TYR A 703 24.64 -11.44 -11.03
CA TYR A 703 24.94 -10.33 -11.94
C TYR A 703 24.65 -8.98 -11.29
N PHE A 704 23.54 -8.83 -10.58
CA PHE A 704 23.16 -7.59 -9.88
C PHE A 704 24.18 -7.23 -8.78
N ILE A 705 24.52 -8.21 -7.94
CA ILE A 705 25.51 -8.00 -6.87
C ILE A 705 26.88 -7.62 -7.46
N HIS A 706 27.31 -8.34 -8.50
CA HIS A 706 28.59 -8.14 -9.15
C HIS A 706 28.69 -6.77 -9.83
N THR A 707 27.66 -6.38 -10.58
CA THR A 707 27.62 -5.11 -11.32
C THR A 707 27.56 -3.89 -10.43
N MET A 708 26.88 -3.98 -9.28
CA MET A 708 26.95 -2.94 -8.25
C MET A 708 28.36 -2.80 -7.68
N ASN A 709 29.05 -3.92 -7.41
CA ASN A 709 30.43 -3.89 -6.91
C ASN A 709 31.40 -3.30 -7.95
N LEU A 710 31.20 -3.59 -9.25
CA LEU A 710 32.00 -3.00 -10.33
C LEU A 710 31.83 -1.48 -10.38
N ALA A 711 30.60 -0.98 -10.21
CA ALA A 711 30.31 0.45 -10.17
C ALA A 711 30.95 1.14 -8.95
N LEU A 712 30.87 0.52 -7.78
CA LEU A 712 31.53 1.01 -6.55
C LEU A 712 33.05 1.04 -6.68
N ALA A 713 33.64 0.02 -7.32
CA ALA A 713 35.08 -0.06 -7.57
C ALA A 713 35.57 0.83 -8.73
N GLY A 714 34.66 1.40 -9.53
CA GLY A 714 35.02 2.22 -10.70
C GLY A 714 35.73 1.43 -11.81
N ASN A 715 35.40 0.14 -11.99
CA ASN A 715 36.05 -0.70 -12.99
C ASN A 715 35.65 -0.33 -14.43
N LEU A 716 36.45 0.51 -15.08
CA LEU A 716 36.16 1.03 -16.42
C LEU A 716 36.15 -0.04 -17.52
N GLU A 717 36.85 -1.16 -17.36
CA GLU A 717 36.82 -2.27 -18.33
C GLU A 717 35.44 -2.94 -18.42
N ARG A 718 34.67 -2.82 -17.33
CA ARG A 718 33.29 -3.31 -17.20
C ARG A 718 32.28 -2.16 -17.08
N ARG A 719 32.63 -0.94 -17.53
CA ARG A 719 31.76 0.25 -17.46
C ARG A 719 30.33 -0.01 -17.93
N VAL A 720 30.17 -0.73 -19.05
CA VAL A 720 28.86 -1.02 -19.64
C VAL A 720 27.95 -1.86 -18.73
N ASP A 721 28.50 -2.50 -17.71
CA ASP A 721 27.78 -3.34 -16.77
C ASP A 721 27.37 -2.59 -15.50
N PHE A 722 27.80 -1.34 -15.28
CA PHE A 722 27.55 -0.65 -14.02
C PHE A 722 26.06 -0.59 -13.67
N GLN A 723 25.72 -1.14 -12.50
CA GLN A 723 24.44 -0.90 -11.86
C GLN A 723 24.57 0.35 -11.00
N VAL A 724 23.81 1.40 -11.35
CA VAL A 724 23.80 2.67 -10.61
C VAL A 724 22.35 3.06 -10.35
N HIS A 725 21.93 2.98 -9.10
CA HIS A 725 20.59 3.40 -8.66
C HIS A 725 20.46 4.92 -8.85
N CYS A 726 19.51 5.37 -9.67
CA CYS A 726 19.34 6.79 -9.97
C CYS A 726 17.95 7.03 -10.54
N GLY A 727 17.30 8.11 -10.10
CA GLY A 727 16.03 8.59 -10.64
C GLY A 727 16.17 9.88 -11.47
N PRO A 728 15.08 10.38 -12.07
CA PRO A 728 15.09 11.54 -12.96
C PRO A 728 15.45 12.85 -12.25
N ALA A 729 15.35 12.88 -10.91
CA ALA A 729 15.72 14.01 -10.08
C ALA A 729 17.15 14.51 -10.35
N LEU A 730 18.11 13.60 -10.57
CA LEU A 730 19.48 13.99 -10.90
C LEU A 730 19.58 14.63 -12.29
N GLY A 731 18.85 14.10 -13.27
CA GLY A 731 18.80 14.70 -14.61
C GLY A 731 18.23 16.12 -14.57
N ALA A 732 17.18 16.35 -13.79
CA ALA A 732 16.60 17.67 -13.58
C ALA A 732 17.58 18.62 -12.85
N PHE A 733 18.25 18.13 -11.80
CA PHE A 733 19.31 18.87 -11.12
C PHE A 733 20.42 19.30 -12.08
N ASN A 734 20.93 18.37 -12.91
CA ASN A 734 21.98 18.65 -13.88
C ASN A 734 21.56 19.76 -14.88
N GLN A 735 20.30 19.79 -15.31
CA GLN A 735 19.81 20.89 -16.15
C GLN A 735 19.71 22.22 -15.39
N TRP A 736 19.28 22.20 -14.12
CA TRP A 736 19.19 23.40 -13.28
C TRP A 736 20.56 24.04 -13.02
N VAL A 737 21.60 23.23 -12.83
CA VAL A 737 22.96 23.74 -12.51
C VAL A 737 23.87 23.94 -13.72
N LYS A 738 23.37 23.65 -14.92
CA LYS A 738 24.15 23.76 -16.17
C LYS A 738 24.69 25.18 -16.38
N GLY A 739 25.96 25.28 -16.77
CA GLY A 739 26.68 26.54 -16.97
C GLY A 739 27.18 27.19 -15.67
N THR A 740 26.93 26.58 -14.50
CA THR A 740 27.43 27.05 -13.21
C THR A 740 28.63 26.25 -12.73
N ALA A 741 29.27 26.67 -11.63
CA ALA A 741 30.36 25.91 -11.02
C ALA A 741 29.93 24.51 -10.53
N LEU A 742 28.63 24.28 -10.31
CA LEU A 742 28.08 22.99 -9.88
C LEU A 742 27.90 21.99 -11.03
N GLU A 743 28.22 22.37 -12.27
CA GLU A 743 28.23 21.43 -13.39
C GLU A 743 29.24 20.29 -13.16
N ASP A 744 30.42 20.60 -12.62
CA ASP A 744 31.45 19.63 -12.20
C ASP A 744 31.13 19.02 -10.83
N TRP A 745 30.97 17.69 -10.76
CA TRP A 745 30.65 16.99 -9.51
C TRP A 745 31.69 17.19 -8.41
N ARG A 746 32.94 17.50 -8.77
CA ARG A 746 34.01 17.74 -7.79
C ARG A 746 33.75 18.99 -6.95
N ARG A 747 32.88 19.88 -7.43
CA ARG A 747 32.40 21.10 -6.74
C ARG A 747 31.00 20.94 -6.14
N ARG A 748 30.38 19.77 -6.31
CA ARG A 748 29.06 19.46 -5.74
C ARG A 748 29.25 18.95 -4.31
N HIS A 749 28.88 19.79 -3.36
CA HIS A 749 28.86 19.44 -1.93
C HIS A 749 27.41 19.30 -1.46
N ALA A 750 27.10 18.20 -0.77
CA ALA A 750 25.71 17.85 -0.44
C ALA A 750 24.97 18.92 0.40
N ASP A 751 25.66 19.52 1.37
CA ASP A 751 25.18 20.63 2.20
C ASP A 751 24.88 21.89 1.36
N GLN A 752 25.81 22.30 0.50
CA GLN A 752 25.68 23.49 -0.34
C GLN A 752 24.55 23.34 -1.36
N ILE A 753 24.38 22.12 -1.90
CA ILE A 753 23.24 21.80 -2.76
C ILE A 753 21.95 21.91 -1.96
N GLY A 754 21.90 21.35 -0.75
CA GLY A 754 20.74 21.46 0.15
C GLY A 754 20.39 22.92 0.46
N GLU A 755 21.36 23.75 0.83
CA GLU A 755 21.17 25.18 1.10
C GLU A 755 20.63 25.92 -0.13
N LYS A 756 21.26 25.71 -1.29
CA LYS A 756 20.84 26.34 -2.55
C LYS A 756 19.43 25.91 -2.94
N LEU A 757 19.10 24.63 -2.78
CA LEU A 757 17.78 24.09 -3.10
C LEU A 757 16.70 24.72 -2.21
N MET A 758 16.93 24.80 -0.90
CA MET A 758 16.00 25.40 0.06
C MET A 758 15.84 26.91 -0.19
N GLN A 759 16.94 27.62 -0.41
CA GLN A 759 16.94 29.06 -0.71
C GLN A 759 16.14 29.35 -1.98
N GLU A 760 16.45 28.67 -3.07
CA GLU A 760 15.76 28.92 -4.34
C GLU A 760 14.33 28.40 -4.37
N ALA A 761 13.98 27.40 -3.55
CA ALA A 761 12.59 26.98 -3.38
C ALA A 761 11.77 28.08 -2.70
N ALA A 762 12.31 28.71 -1.66
CA ALA A 762 11.68 29.87 -1.02
C ALA A 762 11.55 31.05 -2.01
N ASP A 763 12.60 31.34 -2.77
CA ASP A 763 12.58 32.39 -3.80
C ASP A 763 11.59 32.08 -4.94
N HIS A 764 11.45 30.80 -5.32
CA HIS A 764 10.44 30.36 -6.28
C HIS A 764 9.04 30.64 -5.73
N LEU A 765 8.73 30.23 -4.51
CA LEU A 765 7.42 30.47 -3.90
C LEU A 765 7.11 31.95 -3.77
N ASN A 766 8.05 32.78 -3.29
CA ASN A 766 7.87 34.23 -3.21
C ASN A 766 7.49 34.81 -4.58
N ARG A 767 8.24 34.49 -5.64
CA ARG A 767 7.92 34.95 -7.02
C ARG A 767 6.54 34.49 -7.47
N ARG A 768 6.13 33.26 -7.18
CA ARG A 768 4.82 32.74 -7.56
C ARG A 768 3.69 33.43 -6.79
N PHE A 769 3.84 33.62 -5.49
CA PHE A 769 2.87 34.35 -4.68
C PHE A 769 2.76 35.81 -5.09
N ASP A 770 3.88 36.49 -5.36
CA ASP A 770 3.86 37.87 -5.88
C ASP A 770 3.02 37.98 -7.16
N ILE A 771 3.15 37.03 -8.10
CA ILE A 771 2.33 36.98 -9.32
C ILE A 771 0.85 36.77 -9.00
N PHE A 772 0.51 35.86 -8.07
CA PHE A 772 -0.88 35.59 -7.69
C PHE A 772 -1.53 36.77 -6.94
N TYR A 773 -0.75 37.52 -6.17
CA TYR A 773 -1.23 38.64 -5.37
C TYR A 773 -1.15 40.00 -6.09
N ALA A 774 -0.39 40.13 -7.18
CA ALA A 774 -0.25 41.38 -7.94
C ALA A 774 -1.59 42.04 -8.32
N PRO A 775 -2.64 41.31 -8.77
CA PRO A 775 -3.95 41.92 -9.07
C PRO A 775 -4.68 42.50 -7.85
N TYR A 776 -4.35 42.03 -6.64
CA TYR A 776 -4.99 42.45 -5.40
C TYR A 776 -4.25 43.61 -4.70
N LEU A 777 -3.05 43.94 -5.19
CA LEU A 777 -2.26 45.11 -4.77
C LEU A 777 -2.57 46.36 -5.61
N GLY A 778 -3.13 46.19 -6.82
CA GLY A 778 -3.58 47.28 -7.68
C GLY A 778 -5.02 47.71 -7.37
N GLY A 779 -5.20 48.60 -6.40
CA GLY A 779 -6.42 49.42 -6.29
C GLY A 779 -6.27 50.67 -7.15
N THR A 780 -7.09 50.77 -8.20
CA THR A 780 -7.54 51.97 -8.93
C THR A 780 -6.51 53.09 -9.18
N ASP A 781 -6.08 53.21 -10.43
CA ASP A 781 -6.05 54.50 -11.12
C ASP A 781 -7.21 54.55 -12.11
#